data_AF-A0A847GBY0-F1
#
_entry.id   AF-A0A847GBY0-F1
#
_cell.length_a   1.000
_cell.length_b   1.000
_cell.length_c   1.000
_cell.angle_alpha   90.00
_cell.angle_beta   90.00
_cell.angle_gamma   90.00
#
_symmetry.space_group_name_H-M   'P 1'
#
loop_
_entity.id
_entity.type
_entity.pdbx_description
1 polymer ?
#
loop_
_entity_poly.entity_id
_entity_poly.type
_entity_poly.pdbx_seq_one_letter_code
_entity_poly.pdbx_strand_id
1 'polypeptide(L)'
;MRMSLLIPGLALALCTAGFAAGESPTLRVATYNIHHGEGSDGVVDLDRIAEILKGMDPDIVCLQEVDRNQPRTGRADMPALMAEKLGMAVAYGVNYRFSGGEYGVATLTRLPLLGERNTPLANPDNKEPRGCLTVTVRWEGREVEVHNTHLGLSGPERSAQVTDLLGIIRKEVPTLLLGDLNEGPDAPGVARLREVLPDTWQGGAEAGTLPGGKRPRRIDFILASPHFSTVESVIHDTPETRTASDHFPCHAVLQWRGDAAEREGGGVFEGRHFQGEGNLEHLRLLETAARMFRPDPEYQNISMLYTPVWNGFVEGPTWGAWWIQNSYGPSYCAVPFLEEPLTTFLQNAQDLWFAHIGDGERRGEKGWVGPDGCLCDAAAPSLVYYKQGDGRIDIHDWGMEFTAAGVVMQAELLLAGRDPAAIARYLPLLERSANFIETRRDPSNNLFLAGPAGNLLAPSYAGWKQPDGTYGMAYLTGLSVTYIAALDRLIELEKLAGHPEKAALHTERRDLAKQGLPLLTTEEGYFIKSLDPDGTRHGVYGAEKHGYFEAVCNHDAMAFNVADDAQARKIYDKIASIPGLRPHGVIITNYPGLDDTYADTKDWLWSFGTWVNGGHWTTAEARMMLGYHRVGAYEDARRAMRHILGLARQFRMDNPLTEFGAAVYQPKEPINCVYDNWGAPAALIRGLFEYLYRAEGLELRPHIPPDITRLDQRFPIRFGTKRLYLSTTGSGPVTGVEVNGAAWKNFDATSVFLPHSETPDTARVQVLLGGAAARGLPEAAAPELPTVESLPDAYAPFRELHARLRDAGLGDCYEARHAGLIVEYFAAIEARNKMLAEGTLAKLPEASQAAADKSYTDTVEKLAEGLRGVLKARGDSENPRDREIAAMWRAVSGGN
;
A
#
# COMPACT_ATOMS: atom_id res chain seq x y z
N MET A 1 38.14 -30.74 61.71
CA MET A 1 36.92 -31.58 61.67
C MET A 1 35.78 -30.66 61.22
N ARG A 2 35.56 -30.46 59.91
CA ARG A 2 34.77 -31.27 58.95
C ARG A 2 33.27 -31.35 59.28
N MET A 3 32.47 -30.62 58.49
CA MET A 3 31.17 -30.96 57.84
C MET A 3 30.53 -29.64 57.39
N SER A 4 30.68 -29.17 56.15
CA SER A 4 30.07 -29.61 54.88
C SER A 4 28.55 -29.39 54.80
N LEU A 5 28.14 -28.34 54.06
CA LEU A 5 26.95 -28.35 53.20
C LEU A 5 27.17 -27.35 52.04
N LEU A 6 27.06 -27.88 50.82
CA LEU A 6 27.30 -27.22 49.54
C LEU A 6 26.14 -26.30 49.13
N ILE A 7 26.48 -25.13 48.57
CA ILE A 7 25.71 -24.47 47.52
C ILE A 7 26.74 -24.12 46.42
N PRO A 8 26.65 -24.69 45.20
CA PRO A 8 27.51 -24.28 44.10
C PRO A 8 26.98 -23.00 43.45
N GLY A 9 27.89 -22.06 43.19
CA GLY A 9 27.61 -20.83 42.46
C GLY A 9 27.17 -21.12 41.03
N LEU A 10 26.05 -20.51 40.62
CA LEU A 10 25.61 -20.50 39.24
C LEU A 10 26.32 -19.35 38.52
N ALA A 11 27.25 -19.70 37.64
CA ALA A 11 27.82 -18.76 36.69
C ALA A 11 26.69 -18.26 35.77
N LEU A 12 26.57 -16.94 35.66
CA LEU A 12 25.67 -16.25 34.75
C LEU A 12 26.15 -16.50 33.31
N ALA A 13 25.68 -17.58 32.69
CA ALA A 13 25.82 -17.78 31.26
C ALA A 13 24.87 -16.80 30.56
N LEU A 14 25.46 -15.76 29.94
CA LEU A 14 24.80 -15.01 28.88
C LEU A 14 24.38 -16.00 27.79
N CYS A 15 23.11 -16.39 27.79
CA CYS A 15 22.50 -17.04 26.64
C CYS A 15 22.40 -16.01 25.53
N THR A 16 23.46 -15.89 24.73
CA THR A 16 23.32 -15.51 23.33
C THR A 16 22.47 -16.60 22.69
N ALA A 17 21.17 -16.36 22.55
CA ALA A 17 20.34 -17.11 21.64
C ALA A 17 20.88 -16.86 20.23
N GLY A 18 21.85 -17.67 19.82
CA GLY A 18 22.16 -17.83 18.42
C GLY A 18 20.88 -18.34 17.77
N PHE A 19 20.27 -17.51 16.93
CA PHE A 19 19.35 -18.01 15.92
C PHE A 19 20.13 -19.07 15.15
N ALA A 20 19.83 -20.34 15.40
CA ALA A 20 20.12 -21.38 14.43
C ALA A 20 19.36 -20.96 13.17
N ALA A 21 20.09 -20.61 12.12
CA ALA A 21 19.52 -20.36 10.81
C ALA A 21 18.73 -21.61 10.43
N GLY A 22 17.40 -21.54 10.49
CA GLY A 22 16.55 -22.58 9.95
C GLY A 22 16.83 -22.67 8.45
N GLU A 23 17.05 -23.87 7.93
CA GLU A 23 17.21 -24.09 6.49
C GLU A 23 16.01 -23.52 5.75
N SER A 24 16.25 -22.69 4.72
CA SER A 24 15.16 -22.11 3.94
C SER A 24 14.34 -23.23 3.28
N PRO A 25 13.00 -23.15 3.32
CA PRO A 25 12.13 -24.21 2.83
C PRO A 25 12.36 -24.49 1.34
N THR A 26 12.22 -25.76 0.95
CA THR A 26 12.38 -26.22 -0.43
C THR A 26 11.07 -26.74 -1.01
N LEU A 27 10.81 -26.42 -2.28
CA LEU A 27 9.70 -26.89 -3.07
C LEU A 27 10.22 -27.88 -4.13
N ARG A 28 9.74 -29.12 -4.10
CA ARG A 28 10.09 -30.15 -5.08
C ARG A 28 9.05 -30.19 -6.19
N VAL A 29 9.47 -30.00 -7.43
CA VAL A 29 8.57 -30.02 -8.59
C VAL A 29 9.07 -30.99 -9.66
N ALA A 30 8.17 -31.71 -10.30
CA ALA A 30 8.49 -32.70 -11.33
C ALA A 30 7.64 -32.49 -12.59
N THR A 31 8.21 -32.79 -13.76
CA THR A 31 7.47 -32.88 -15.02
C THR A 31 7.72 -34.22 -15.70
N TYR A 32 6.67 -34.77 -16.31
CA TYR A 32 6.76 -36.03 -17.03
C TYR A 32 5.71 -36.11 -18.16
N ASN A 33 6.16 -36.15 -19.40
CA ASN A 33 5.35 -36.66 -20.50
C ASN A 33 5.22 -38.17 -20.33
N ILE A 34 4.00 -38.67 -20.08
CA ILE A 34 3.76 -40.08 -19.75
C ILE A 34 3.32 -40.91 -20.95
N HIS A 35 3.17 -40.32 -22.14
CA HIS A 35 2.71 -41.00 -23.36
C HIS A 35 1.50 -41.92 -23.09
N HIS A 36 0.45 -41.34 -22.50
CA HIS A 36 -0.77 -42.05 -22.05
C HIS A 36 -0.49 -43.34 -21.25
N GLY A 37 0.60 -43.36 -20.49
CA GLY A 37 1.05 -44.49 -19.68
C GLY A 37 1.62 -45.67 -20.47
N GLU A 38 1.74 -45.57 -21.80
CA GLU A 38 2.29 -46.62 -22.66
C GLU A 38 3.81 -46.58 -22.67
N GLY A 39 4.42 -47.65 -22.18
CA GLY A 39 5.87 -47.82 -22.20
C GLY A 39 6.43 -48.17 -23.56
N SER A 40 7.76 -48.23 -23.65
CA SER A 40 8.46 -48.73 -24.84
C SER A 40 8.18 -50.22 -25.14
N ASP A 41 7.61 -50.93 -24.16
CA ASP A 41 7.11 -52.31 -24.24
C ASP A 41 5.68 -52.40 -24.83
N GLY A 42 5.04 -51.26 -25.11
CA GLY A 42 3.67 -51.18 -25.63
C GLY A 42 2.59 -51.45 -24.57
N VAL A 43 2.96 -51.46 -23.28
CA VAL A 43 2.03 -51.73 -22.17
C VAL A 43 1.65 -50.43 -21.48
N VAL A 44 0.33 -50.21 -21.33
CA VAL A 44 -0.22 -49.11 -20.52
C VAL A 44 -0.17 -49.50 -19.03
N ASP A 45 0.74 -48.89 -18.27
CA ASP A 45 0.95 -49.18 -16.85
C ASP A 45 1.17 -47.88 -16.04
N LEU A 46 0.09 -47.39 -15.42
CA LEU A 46 0.12 -46.21 -14.55
C LEU A 46 0.74 -46.49 -13.18
N ASP A 47 0.77 -47.75 -12.73
CA ASP A 47 1.39 -48.11 -11.44
C ASP A 47 2.90 -47.89 -11.53
N ARG A 48 3.52 -48.32 -12.63
CA ARG A 48 4.93 -48.06 -12.91
C ARG A 48 5.27 -46.56 -12.91
N ILE A 49 4.44 -45.73 -13.56
CA ILE A 49 4.62 -44.27 -13.58
C ILE A 49 4.49 -43.68 -12.18
N ALA A 50 3.48 -44.12 -11.41
CA ALA A 50 3.27 -43.64 -10.04
C ALA A 50 4.44 -44.01 -9.11
N GLU A 51 4.99 -45.22 -9.21
CA GLU A 51 6.16 -45.63 -8.41
C GLU A 51 7.40 -44.79 -8.73
N ILE A 52 7.64 -44.48 -10.00
CA ILE A 52 8.71 -43.57 -10.43
C ILE A 52 8.54 -42.19 -9.79
N LEU A 53 7.33 -41.61 -9.86
CA LEU A 53 7.05 -40.29 -9.30
C LEU A 53 7.13 -40.25 -7.77
N LYS A 54 6.66 -41.30 -7.08
CA LYS A 54 6.83 -41.45 -5.62
C LYS A 54 8.30 -41.45 -5.22
N GLY A 55 9.16 -42.09 -6.01
CA GLY A 55 10.61 -42.10 -5.79
C GLY A 55 11.26 -40.72 -5.85
N MET A 56 10.62 -39.73 -6.48
CA MET A 56 11.10 -38.34 -6.56
C MET A 56 10.59 -37.46 -5.41
N ASP A 57 9.55 -37.89 -4.70
CA ASP A 57 8.85 -37.16 -3.62
C ASP A 57 8.48 -35.69 -3.95
N PRO A 58 7.77 -35.43 -5.07
CA PRO A 58 7.42 -34.06 -5.48
C PRO A 58 6.31 -33.46 -4.59
N ASP A 59 6.36 -32.14 -4.39
CA ASP A 59 5.22 -31.34 -3.91
C ASP A 59 4.19 -31.10 -5.03
N ILE A 60 4.69 -30.99 -6.27
CA ILE A 60 3.92 -30.66 -7.49
C ILE A 60 4.42 -31.51 -8.66
N VAL A 61 3.49 -32.10 -9.42
CA VAL A 61 3.79 -32.91 -10.62
C VAL A 61 2.99 -32.38 -11.80
N CYS A 62 3.67 -32.09 -12.91
CA CYS A 62 3.06 -31.72 -14.19
C CYS A 62 3.18 -32.89 -15.17
N LEU A 63 2.05 -33.51 -15.52
CA LEU A 63 1.97 -34.61 -16.48
C LEU A 63 1.47 -34.14 -17.84
N GLN A 64 2.10 -34.63 -18.90
CA GLN A 64 1.68 -34.43 -20.29
C GLN A 64 1.22 -35.75 -20.92
N GLU A 65 0.40 -35.64 -21.96
CA GLU A 65 -0.20 -36.78 -22.67
C GLU A 65 -1.13 -37.66 -21.81
N VAL A 66 -2.00 -37.00 -21.06
CA VAL A 66 -2.88 -37.66 -20.11
C VAL A 66 -4.27 -37.87 -20.71
N ASP A 67 -4.69 -39.13 -20.76
CA ASP A 67 -6.00 -39.54 -21.29
C ASP A 67 -7.07 -39.63 -20.19
N ARG A 68 -8.31 -39.31 -20.56
CA ARG A 68 -9.50 -39.69 -19.81
C ARG A 68 -10.52 -40.33 -20.76
N ASN A 69 -11.00 -41.52 -20.42
CA ASN A 69 -12.04 -42.25 -21.17
C ASN A 69 -11.67 -42.60 -22.63
N GLN A 70 -10.38 -42.63 -22.97
CA GLN A 70 -9.93 -43.00 -24.33
C GLN A 70 -9.93 -44.52 -24.55
N PRO A 71 -10.32 -45.02 -25.75
CA PRO A 71 -10.32 -46.45 -26.03
C PRO A 71 -8.94 -47.12 -25.88
N ARG A 72 -7.86 -46.43 -26.26
CA ARG A 72 -6.48 -46.98 -26.22
C ARG A 72 -5.99 -47.29 -24.80
N THR A 73 -6.62 -46.69 -23.79
CA THR A 73 -6.27 -46.87 -22.37
C THR A 73 -7.29 -47.72 -21.63
N GLY A 74 -8.13 -48.46 -22.36
CA GLY A 74 -9.23 -49.22 -21.75
C GLY A 74 -10.30 -48.31 -21.10
N ARG A 75 -10.40 -47.05 -21.55
CA ARG A 75 -11.27 -45.99 -20.98
C ARG A 75 -10.94 -45.61 -19.54
N ALA A 76 -9.67 -45.66 -19.16
CA ALA A 76 -9.22 -45.20 -17.84
C ALA A 76 -9.41 -43.66 -17.65
N ASP A 77 -9.68 -43.24 -16.42
CA ASP A 77 -9.58 -41.83 -15.99
C ASP A 77 -8.20 -41.61 -15.36
N MET A 78 -7.18 -41.38 -16.19
CA MET A 78 -5.80 -41.28 -15.72
C MET A 78 -5.58 -40.17 -14.69
N PRO A 79 -6.14 -38.94 -14.84
CA PRO A 79 -6.01 -37.91 -13.82
C PRO A 79 -6.47 -38.38 -12.43
N ALA A 80 -7.64 -39.02 -12.35
CA ALA A 80 -8.17 -39.53 -11.08
C ALA A 80 -7.32 -40.67 -10.52
N LEU A 81 -6.90 -41.61 -11.36
CA LEU A 81 -6.06 -42.74 -10.95
C LEU A 81 -4.68 -42.29 -10.47
N MET A 82 -4.06 -41.32 -11.14
CA MET A 82 -2.77 -40.77 -10.70
C MET A 82 -2.90 -39.99 -9.39
N ALA A 83 -3.99 -39.22 -9.22
CA ALA A 83 -4.29 -38.53 -7.96
C ALA A 83 -4.43 -39.51 -6.79
N GLU A 84 -5.16 -40.60 -6.99
CA GLU A 84 -5.30 -41.67 -6.00
C GLU A 84 -3.95 -42.33 -5.69
N LYS A 85 -3.20 -42.75 -6.71
CA LYS A 85 -1.92 -43.46 -6.54
C LYS A 85 -0.85 -42.60 -5.87
N LEU A 86 -0.84 -41.28 -6.09
CA LEU A 86 0.11 -40.34 -5.50
C LEU A 86 -0.39 -39.70 -4.20
N GLY A 87 -1.68 -39.85 -3.85
CA GLY A 87 -2.28 -39.19 -2.69
C GLY A 87 -2.31 -37.65 -2.81
N MET A 88 -2.55 -37.15 -4.03
CA MET A 88 -2.48 -35.71 -4.35
C MET A 88 -3.81 -35.20 -4.91
N ALA A 89 -4.07 -33.89 -4.74
CA ALA A 89 -5.11 -33.21 -5.50
C ALA A 89 -4.71 -33.13 -6.99
N VAL A 90 -5.68 -33.06 -7.90
CA VAL A 90 -5.43 -32.99 -9.35
C VAL A 90 -6.29 -31.92 -10.02
N ALA A 91 -5.65 -31.15 -10.89
CA ALA A 91 -6.27 -30.27 -11.88
C ALA A 91 -6.04 -30.87 -13.28
N TYR A 92 -7.07 -30.92 -14.13
CA TYR A 92 -6.97 -31.50 -15.48
C TYR A 92 -7.37 -30.51 -16.58
N GLY A 93 -6.40 -30.18 -17.43
CA GLY A 93 -6.56 -29.29 -18.57
C GLY A 93 -6.85 -30.08 -19.84
N VAL A 94 -8.13 -30.19 -20.21
CA VAL A 94 -8.54 -30.85 -21.46
C VAL A 94 -8.17 -29.99 -22.66
N ASN A 95 -7.32 -30.51 -23.54
CA ASN A 95 -6.86 -29.81 -24.73
C ASN A 95 -7.54 -30.35 -26.00
N TYR A 96 -7.80 -31.66 -26.06
CA TYR A 96 -8.43 -32.29 -27.21
C TYR A 96 -9.49 -33.31 -26.80
N ARG A 97 -10.61 -33.35 -27.53
CA ARG A 97 -11.70 -34.30 -27.34
C ARG A 97 -11.91 -35.09 -28.62
N PHE A 98 -11.65 -36.39 -28.57
CA PHE A 98 -11.76 -37.28 -29.72
C PHE A 98 -12.10 -38.70 -29.27
N SER A 99 -12.66 -39.51 -30.18
CA SER A 99 -13.00 -40.93 -29.91
C SER A 99 -13.86 -41.17 -28.66
N GLY A 100 -14.63 -40.17 -28.23
CA GLY A 100 -15.46 -40.23 -27.01
C GLY A 100 -14.67 -40.12 -25.70
N GLY A 101 -13.41 -39.71 -25.75
CA GLY A 101 -12.56 -39.41 -24.60
C GLY A 101 -11.94 -38.01 -24.68
N GLU A 102 -11.12 -37.70 -23.69
CA GLU A 102 -10.39 -36.44 -23.52
C GLU A 102 -8.89 -36.71 -23.45
N TYR A 103 -8.10 -35.76 -23.92
CA TYR A 103 -6.64 -35.75 -23.92
C TYR A 103 -6.14 -34.37 -23.51
N GLY A 104 -5.09 -34.32 -22.68
CA GLY A 104 -4.57 -33.05 -22.18
C GLY A 104 -3.41 -33.20 -21.22
N VAL A 105 -3.31 -32.24 -20.30
CA VAL A 105 -2.26 -32.15 -19.27
C VAL A 105 -2.88 -32.19 -17.87
N ALA A 106 -2.20 -32.76 -16.90
CA ALA A 106 -2.67 -32.82 -15.51
C ALA A 106 -1.60 -32.29 -14.55
N THR A 107 -2.01 -31.45 -13.60
CA THR A 107 -1.14 -30.99 -12.51
C THR A 107 -1.62 -31.60 -11.22
N LEU A 108 -0.76 -32.33 -10.53
CA LEU A 108 -1.03 -32.96 -9.23
C LEU A 108 -0.22 -32.26 -8.14
N THR A 109 -0.80 -32.10 -6.95
CA THR A 109 -0.08 -31.49 -5.82
C THR A 109 -0.59 -31.96 -4.47
N ARG A 110 0.30 -32.00 -3.48
CA ARG A 110 -0.05 -32.15 -2.05
C ARG A 110 -0.29 -30.82 -1.33
N LEU A 111 -0.11 -29.69 -2.03
CA LEU A 111 -0.30 -28.35 -1.50
C LEU A 111 -1.77 -27.90 -1.63
N PRO A 112 -2.26 -26.96 -0.81
CA PRO A 112 -3.58 -26.37 -0.98
C PRO A 112 -3.75 -25.74 -2.37
N LEU A 113 -4.70 -26.27 -3.14
CA LEU A 113 -5.12 -25.77 -4.44
C LEU A 113 -6.04 -24.54 -4.27
N LEU A 114 -5.64 -23.39 -4.80
CA LEU A 114 -6.39 -22.12 -4.67
C LEU A 114 -7.22 -21.80 -5.92
N GLY A 115 -6.78 -22.24 -7.09
CA GLY A 115 -7.49 -22.01 -8.35
C GLY A 115 -6.85 -22.76 -9.52
N GLU A 116 -7.63 -22.95 -10.58
CA GLU A 116 -7.20 -23.58 -11.83
C GLU A 116 -7.83 -22.90 -13.05
N ARG A 117 -7.07 -22.83 -14.16
CA ARG A 117 -7.54 -22.29 -15.44
C ARG A 117 -6.79 -22.97 -16.59
N ASN A 118 -7.51 -23.61 -17.51
CA ASN A 118 -6.93 -24.11 -18.75
C ASN A 118 -7.09 -23.09 -19.89
N THR A 119 -5.99 -22.70 -20.53
CA THR A 119 -5.98 -21.75 -21.64
C THR A 119 -5.58 -22.45 -22.94
N PRO A 120 -6.44 -22.51 -23.98
CA PRO A 120 -6.05 -23.01 -25.29
C PRO A 120 -4.92 -22.17 -25.88
N LEU A 121 -3.94 -22.81 -26.51
CA LEU A 121 -2.83 -22.13 -27.19
C LEU A 121 -3.06 -22.10 -28.70
N ALA A 122 -2.41 -21.17 -29.39
CA ALA A 122 -2.50 -20.99 -30.83
C ALA A 122 -2.23 -22.30 -31.60
N ASN A 123 -3.07 -22.54 -32.61
CA ASN A 123 -3.01 -23.72 -33.48
C ASN A 123 -3.10 -23.30 -34.96
N PRO A 124 -2.11 -22.55 -35.48
CA PRO A 124 -2.16 -21.96 -36.82
C PRO A 124 -2.19 -23.02 -37.94
N ASP A 125 -1.62 -24.20 -37.69
CA ASP A 125 -1.53 -25.29 -38.67
C ASP A 125 -2.71 -26.28 -38.56
N ASN A 126 -3.70 -25.99 -37.70
CA ASN A 126 -4.87 -26.83 -37.42
C ASN A 126 -4.51 -28.30 -37.13
N LYS A 127 -3.46 -28.50 -36.31
CA LYS A 127 -2.98 -29.80 -35.82
C LYS A 127 -3.66 -30.16 -34.50
N GLU A 128 -3.12 -31.15 -33.78
CA GLU A 128 -3.62 -31.52 -32.45
C GLU A 128 -3.61 -30.32 -31.50
N PRO A 129 -4.77 -29.89 -30.96
CA PRO A 129 -4.85 -28.71 -30.12
C PRO A 129 -4.01 -28.82 -28.84
N ARG A 130 -3.32 -27.73 -28.48
CA ARG A 130 -2.51 -27.61 -27.26
C ARG A 130 -3.11 -26.58 -26.30
N GLY A 131 -2.73 -26.65 -25.03
CA GLY A 131 -3.21 -25.77 -23.97
C GLY A 131 -2.20 -25.66 -22.83
N CYS A 132 -2.35 -24.59 -22.04
CA CYS A 132 -1.60 -24.34 -20.82
C CYS A 132 -2.56 -24.39 -19.62
N LEU A 133 -2.38 -25.39 -18.78
CA LEU A 133 -3.08 -25.50 -17.50
C LEU A 133 -2.33 -24.68 -16.45
N THR A 134 -2.96 -23.59 -15.99
CA THR A 134 -2.46 -22.78 -14.89
C THR A 134 -3.14 -23.20 -13.59
N VAL A 135 -2.33 -23.46 -12.57
CA VAL A 135 -2.78 -23.83 -11.23
C VAL A 135 -2.13 -22.90 -10.22
N THR A 136 -2.92 -22.35 -9.30
CA THR A 136 -2.42 -21.55 -8.17
C THR A 136 -2.42 -22.42 -6.92
N VAL A 137 -1.25 -22.58 -6.28
CA VAL A 137 -1.11 -23.33 -5.02
C VAL A 137 -0.63 -22.44 -3.88
N ARG A 138 -0.92 -22.84 -2.64
CA ARG A 138 -0.34 -22.23 -1.44
C ARG A 138 0.85 -23.03 -0.94
N TRP A 139 2.05 -22.47 -1.02
CA TRP A 139 3.27 -23.08 -0.47
C TRP A 139 3.88 -22.18 0.61
N GLU A 140 4.04 -22.68 1.83
CA GLU A 140 4.61 -21.92 2.95
C GLU A 140 3.94 -20.53 3.13
N GLY A 141 2.61 -20.47 3.01
CA GLY A 141 1.82 -19.23 3.12
C GLY A 141 1.87 -18.30 1.89
N ARG A 142 2.54 -18.70 0.80
CA ARG A 142 2.71 -17.91 -0.44
C ARG A 142 1.90 -18.51 -1.57
N GLU A 143 1.42 -17.67 -2.48
CA GLU A 143 0.82 -18.12 -3.73
C GLU A 143 1.91 -18.38 -4.78
N VAL A 144 1.84 -19.53 -5.44
CA VAL A 144 2.72 -19.91 -6.54
C VAL A 144 1.87 -20.30 -7.74
N GLU A 145 2.13 -19.71 -8.90
CA GLU A 145 1.51 -20.12 -10.16
C GLU A 145 2.33 -21.20 -10.84
N VAL A 146 1.66 -22.27 -11.23
CA VAL A 146 2.25 -23.42 -11.93
C VAL A 146 1.56 -23.56 -13.28
N HIS A 147 2.33 -23.41 -14.34
CA HIS A 147 1.90 -23.57 -15.71
C HIS A 147 2.38 -24.92 -16.24
N ASN A 148 1.46 -25.77 -16.65
CA ASN A 148 1.72 -27.07 -17.27
C ASN A 148 1.32 -27.02 -18.75
N THR A 149 2.25 -27.34 -19.65
CA THR A 149 2.00 -27.28 -21.10
C THR A 149 2.63 -28.44 -21.87
N HIS A 150 2.12 -28.69 -23.07
CA HIS A 150 2.70 -29.59 -24.07
C HIS A 150 2.62 -28.88 -25.43
N LEU A 151 3.75 -28.49 -26.00
CA LEU A 151 3.78 -27.69 -27.24
C LEU A 151 3.63 -28.52 -28.51
N GLY A 152 3.31 -27.85 -29.62
CA GLY A 152 3.17 -28.45 -30.95
C GLY A 152 4.50 -28.90 -31.56
N LEU A 153 4.42 -29.68 -32.64
CA LEU A 153 5.58 -30.28 -33.30
C LEU A 153 6.18 -29.38 -34.39
N SER A 154 5.41 -28.44 -34.95
CA SER A 154 5.90 -27.51 -35.96
C SER A 154 6.58 -26.29 -35.33
N GLY A 155 7.60 -25.73 -36.00
CA GLY A 155 8.24 -24.48 -35.56
C GLY A 155 7.26 -23.30 -35.48
N PRO A 156 6.39 -23.08 -36.50
CA PRO A 156 5.33 -22.08 -36.43
C PRO A 156 4.36 -22.24 -35.24
N GLU A 157 3.91 -23.46 -34.96
CA GLU A 157 3.06 -23.74 -33.79
C GLU A 157 3.77 -23.32 -32.50
N ARG A 158 4.99 -23.81 -32.26
CA ARG A 158 5.72 -23.49 -31.02
C ARG A 158 5.96 -22.00 -30.86
N SER A 159 6.32 -21.29 -31.93
CA SER A 159 6.56 -19.84 -31.87
C SER A 159 5.30 -19.05 -31.47
N ALA A 160 4.14 -19.43 -32.02
CA ALA A 160 2.86 -18.82 -31.67
C ALA A 160 2.45 -19.18 -30.22
N GLN A 161 2.58 -20.45 -29.85
CA GLN A 161 2.24 -20.93 -28.51
C GLN A 161 3.13 -20.34 -27.41
N VAL A 162 4.43 -20.15 -27.67
CA VAL A 162 5.34 -19.45 -26.76
C VAL A 162 4.93 -17.99 -26.59
N THR A 163 4.42 -17.35 -27.63
CA THR A 163 3.91 -15.96 -27.53
C THR A 163 2.68 -15.89 -26.64
N ASP A 164 1.76 -16.86 -26.75
CA ASP A 164 0.61 -16.97 -25.85
C ASP A 164 1.05 -17.23 -24.40
N LEU A 165 2.01 -18.15 -24.18
CA LEU A 165 2.55 -18.45 -22.86
C LEU A 165 3.15 -17.20 -22.19
N LEU A 166 3.91 -16.39 -22.94
CA LEU A 166 4.47 -15.14 -22.43
C LEU A 166 3.40 -14.10 -22.05
N GLY A 167 2.22 -14.15 -22.67
CA GLY A 167 1.07 -13.34 -22.30
C GLY A 167 0.29 -13.88 -21.08
N ILE A 168 0.45 -15.17 -20.76
CA ILE A 168 -0.16 -15.82 -19.58
C ILE A 168 0.71 -15.60 -18.33
N ILE A 169 2.04 -15.65 -18.48
CA ILE A 169 2.99 -15.57 -17.37
C ILE A 169 2.96 -14.18 -16.72
N ARG A 170 2.69 -14.14 -15.41
CA ARG A 170 2.78 -12.93 -14.58
C ARG A 170 4.18 -12.86 -13.96
N LYS A 171 4.86 -11.70 -14.11
CA LYS A 171 6.26 -11.53 -13.67
C LYS A 171 6.37 -11.20 -12.18
N GLU A 172 5.29 -10.66 -11.62
CA GLU A 172 5.22 -10.13 -10.26
C GLU A 172 4.86 -11.20 -9.22
N VAL A 173 4.61 -12.43 -9.64
CA VAL A 173 4.27 -13.56 -8.75
C VAL A 173 5.31 -14.68 -8.89
N PRO A 174 5.52 -15.50 -7.85
CA PRO A 174 6.30 -16.73 -7.96
C PRO A 174 5.65 -17.66 -8.99
N THR A 175 6.40 -18.01 -10.03
CA THR A 175 5.87 -18.67 -11.23
C THR A 175 6.78 -19.80 -11.65
N LEU A 176 6.17 -20.93 -11.99
CA LEU A 176 6.83 -22.12 -12.53
C LEU A 176 6.18 -22.47 -13.88
N LEU A 177 6.98 -22.79 -14.89
CA LEU A 177 6.52 -23.38 -16.15
C LEU A 177 7.18 -24.74 -16.33
N LEU A 178 6.35 -25.77 -16.44
CA LEU A 178 6.77 -27.16 -16.56
C LEU A 178 6.13 -27.80 -17.81
N GLY A 179 6.88 -28.66 -18.49
CA GLY A 179 6.30 -29.54 -19.51
C GLY A 179 7.20 -29.83 -20.70
N ASP A 180 6.61 -30.52 -21.67
CA ASP A 180 7.22 -30.89 -22.94
C ASP A 180 7.09 -29.74 -23.94
N LEU A 181 8.22 -29.09 -24.24
CA LEU A 181 8.27 -27.94 -25.15
C LEU A 181 8.56 -28.36 -26.60
N ASN A 182 8.81 -29.65 -26.86
CA ASN A 182 9.12 -30.19 -28.19
C ASN A 182 10.30 -29.51 -28.92
N GLU A 183 11.17 -28.81 -28.18
CA GLU A 183 12.35 -28.15 -28.73
C GLU A 183 13.50 -28.05 -27.74
N GLY A 184 14.72 -27.91 -28.26
CA GLY A 184 15.94 -27.93 -27.44
C GLY A 184 16.22 -26.61 -26.70
N PRO A 185 17.19 -26.60 -25.77
CA PRO A 185 17.50 -25.45 -24.92
C PRO A 185 17.89 -24.17 -25.65
N ASP A 186 18.50 -24.31 -26.84
CA ASP A 186 18.99 -23.23 -27.68
C ASP A 186 18.00 -22.87 -28.81
N ALA A 187 16.82 -23.50 -28.83
CA ALA A 187 15.79 -23.18 -29.80
C ALA A 187 15.15 -21.81 -29.49
N PRO A 188 14.69 -21.05 -30.50
CA PRO A 188 14.21 -19.68 -30.30
C PRO A 188 13.05 -19.53 -29.30
N GLY A 189 12.13 -20.50 -29.19
CA GLY A 189 11.00 -20.40 -28.27
C GLY A 189 11.43 -20.58 -26.82
N VAL A 190 12.21 -21.62 -26.51
CA VAL A 190 12.79 -21.86 -25.19
C VAL A 190 13.72 -20.73 -24.77
N ALA A 191 14.53 -20.18 -25.69
CA ALA A 191 15.36 -19.01 -25.40
C ALA A 191 14.54 -17.82 -24.90
N ARG A 192 13.41 -17.51 -25.56
CA ARG A 192 12.48 -16.43 -25.14
C ARG A 192 11.83 -16.71 -23.79
N LEU A 193 11.44 -17.97 -23.52
CA LEU A 193 10.89 -18.33 -22.21
C LEU A 193 11.95 -18.17 -21.10
N ARG A 194 13.20 -18.54 -21.36
CA ARG A 194 14.31 -18.46 -20.41
C ARG A 194 14.72 -17.03 -20.03
N GLU A 195 14.41 -16.04 -20.87
CA GLU A 195 14.58 -14.62 -20.53
C GLU A 195 13.64 -14.18 -19.39
N VAL A 196 12.48 -14.84 -19.24
CA VAL A 196 11.48 -14.50 -18.21
C VAL A 196 11.53 -15.48 -17.04
N LEU A 197 11.68 -16.77 -17.34
CA LEU A 197 11.74 -17.86 -16.37
C LEU A 197 13.06 -18.62 -16.56
N PRO A 198 14.09 -18.31 -15.77
CA PRO A 198 15.35 -19.05 -15.80
C PRO A 198 15.17 -20.56 -15.76
N ASP A 199 16.01 -21.24 -16.53
CA ASP A 199 16.05 -22.70 -16.58
C ASP A 199 16.64 -23.27 -15.29
N THR A 200 15.95 -24.23 -14.69
CA THR A 200 16.41 -24.85 -13.45
C THR A 200 17.53 -25.86 -13.66
N TRP A 201 17.74 -26.35 -14.89
CA TRP A 201 18.71 -27.39 -15.18
C TRP A 201 20.17 -26.97 -14.92
N GLN A 202 20.86 -27.74 -14.09
CA GLN A 202 22.27 -27.52 -13.71
C GLN A 202 23.25 -28.57 -14.27
N GLY A 203 22.74 -29.59 -14.98
CA GLY A 203 23.56 -30.68 -15.51
C GLY A 203 24.19 -30.39 -16.89
N GLY A 204 24.98 -31.34 -17.39
CA GLY A 204 25.68 -31.21 -18.67
C GLY A 204 24.76 -31.26 -19.89
N ALA A 205 25.21 -30.69 -21.02
CA ALA A 205 24.48 -30.64 -22.30
C ALA A 205 24.20 -32.01 -22.93
N GLU A 206 24.78 -33.08 -22.38
CA GLU A 206 24.67 -34.46 -22.87
C GLU A 206 23.47 -35.22 -22.31
N ALA A 207 22.82 -34.66 -21.28
CA ALA A 207 21.60 -35.22 -20.71
C ALA A 207 20.38 -34.75 -21.51
N GLY A 208 19.39 -35.62 -21.64
CA GLY A 208 18.15 -35.32 -22.34
C GLY A 208 17.00 -36.14 -21.78
N THR A 209 15.80 -35.64 -22.00
CA THR A 209 14.54 -36.22 -21.51
C THR A 209 13.86 -37.08 -22.56
N LEU A 210 14.20 -36.92 -23.84
CA LEU A 210 13.73 -37.80 -24.91
C LEU A 210 14.88 -38.71 -25.41
N PRO A 211 14.78 -40.05 -25.25
CA PRO A 211 15.69 -41.03 -25.80
C PRO A 211 15.53 -41.14 -27.33
N GLY A 212 16.64 -41.00 -28.07
CA GLY A 212 16.63 -41.22 -29.52
C GLY A 212 17.79 -40.54 -30.25
N GLY A 213 18.38 -41.22 -31.26
CA GLY A 213 19.56 -40.75 -31.99
C GLY A 213 20.89 -41.17 -31.34
N LYS A 214 22.00 -40.48 -31.69
CA LYS A 214 23.32 -40.75 -31.07
C LYS A 214 23.44 -40.24 -29.62
N ARG A 215 22.59 -39.28 -29.22
CA ARG A 215 22.54 -38.65 -27.90
C ARG A 215 21.09 -38.26 -27.56
N PRO A 216 20.62 -38.39 -26.30
CA PRO A 216 19.29 -37.93 -25.88
C PRO A 216 19.08 -36.43 -26.11
N ARG A 217 17.83 -36.00 -26.30
CA ARG A 217 17.46 -34.58 -26.47
C ARG A 217 16.74 -34.06 -25.24
N ARG A 218 17.10 -32.88 -24.72
CA ARG A 218 16.33 -32.21 -23.66
C ARG A 218 15.23 -31.37 -24.27
N ILE A 219 14.00 -31.84 -24.16
CA ILE A 219 12.81 -31.14 -24.66
C ILE A 219 11.76 -30.90 -23.57
N ASP A 220 11.91 -31.53 -22.40
CA ASP A 220 11.10 -31.28 -21.21
C ASP A 220 11.85 -30.33 -20.27
N PHE A 221 11.14 -29.33 -19.75
CA PHE A 221 11.75 -28.24 -18.98
C PHE A 221 11.00 -27.99 -17.68
N ILE A 222 11.78 -27.53 -16.69
CA ILE A 222 11.29 -26.88 -15.48
C ILE A 222 11.94 -25.50 -15.47
N LEU A 223 11.15 -24.46 -15.73
CA LEU A 223 11.56 -23.07 -15.71
C LEU A 223 10.93 -22.41 -14.48
N ALA A 224 11.71 -21.63 -13.74
CA ALA A 224 11.26 -21.02 -12.48
C ALA A 224 11.59 -19.53 -12.47
N SER A 225 10.66 -18.72 -11.96
CA SER A 225 10.90 -17.28 -11.80
C SER A 225 12.01 -17.02 -10.77
N PRO A 226 12.67 -15.84 -10.80
CA PRO A 226 13.82 -15.53 -9.95
C PRO A 226 13.58 -15.61 -8.43
N HIS A 227 12.33 -15.73 -8.00
CA HIS A 227 11.93 -16.01 -6.60
C HIS A 227 12.51 -17.33 -6.06
N PHE A 228 12.92 -18.23 -6.96
CA PHE A 228 13.49 -19.53 -6.63
C PHE A 228 14.96 -19.62 -7.03
N SER A 229 15.76 -20.32 -6.23
CA SER A 229 17.04 -20.89 -6.66
C SER A 229 16.94 -22.39 -6.77
N THR A 230 17.55 -22.95 -7.82
CA THR A 230 17.68 -24.39 -7.92
C THR A 230 18.75 -24.92 -6.96
N VAL A 231 18.34 -25.81 -6.07
CA VAL A 231 19.22 -26.60 -5.19
C VAL A 231 19.68 -27.86 -5.91
N GLU A 232 18.76 -28.49 -6.62
CA GLU A 232 18.98 -29.75 -7.32
C GLU A 232 18.10 -29.80 -8.57
N SER A 233 18.62 -30.40 -9.64
CA SER A 233 17.85 -30.69 -10.85
C SER A 233 18.36 -31.99 -11.47
N VAL A 234 17.45 -32.95 -11.68
CA VAL A 234 17.80 -34.31 -12.10
C VAL A 234 16.87 -34.78 -13.21
N ILE A 235 17.47 -35.35 -14.26
CA ILE A 235 16.78 -36.16 -15.26
C ILE A 235 17.00 -37.63 -14.88
N HIS A 236 15.91 -38.38 -14.76
CA HIS A 236 15.96 -39.78 -14.33
C HIS A 236 16.08 -40.71 -15.53
N ASP A 237 17.31 -40.90 -16.03
CA ASP A 237 17.65 -41.93 -17.03
C ASP A 237 18.08 -43.23 -16.32
N THR A 238 17.10 -44.11 -16.06
CA THR A 238 17.24 -45.36 -15.31
C THR A 238 16.67 -46.53 -16.13
N PRO A 239 17.04 -47.79 -15.85
CA PRO A 239 16.42 -48.95 -16.51
C PRO A 239 14.88 -48.94 -16.46
N GLU A 240 14.32 -48.49 -15.35
CA GLU A 240 12.89 -48.41 -15.12
C GLU A 240 12.24 -47.33 -16.00
N THR A 241 12.79 -46.12 -16.00
CA THR A 241 12.27 -44.99 -16.79
C THR A 241 12.46 -45.19 -18.30
N ARG A 242 13.48 -45.95 -18.74
CA ARG A 242 13.66 -46.38 -20.15
C ARG A 242 12.57 -47.26 -20.70
N THR A 243 11.81 -47.91 -19.83
CA THR A 243 10.67 -48.72 -20.25
C THR A 243 9.36 -47.98 -20.00
N ALA A 244 9.32 -47.06 -19.04
CA ALA A 244 8.08 -46.53 -18.49
C ALA A 244 7.28 -45.61 -19.42
N SER A 245 7.99 -44.80 -20.19
CA SER A 245 7.46 -43.90 -21.21
C SER A 245 8.55 -43.76 -22.28
N ASP A 246 8.19 -43.19 -23.43
CA ASP A 246 9.16 -42.71 -24.40
C ASP A 246 9.87 -41.42 -23.93
N HIS A 247 9.58 -40.87 -22.75
CA HIS A 247 10.34 -39.80 -22.10
C HIS A 247 10.94 -40.26 -20.75
N PHE A 248 11.99 -39.56 -20.31
CA PHE A 248 12.53 -39.60 -18.97
C PHE A 248 11.97 -38.44 -18.14
N PRO A 249 11.45 -38.72 -16.93
CA PRO A 249 10.99 -37.67 -16.04
C PRO A 249 12.16 -36.84 -15.51
N CYS A 250 11.88 -35.57 -15.22
CA CYS A 250 12.83 -34.70 -14.53
C CYS A 250 12.18 -33.98 -13.36
N HIS A 251 12.98 -33.65 -12.36
CA HIS A 251 12.55 -32.89 -11.19
C HIS A 251 13.57 -31.83 -10.82
N ALA A 252 13.11 -30.81 -10.10
CA ALA A 252 13.92 -29.80 -9.47
C ALA A 252 13.53 -29.61 -8.00
N VAL A 253 14.53 -29.38 -7.15
CA VAL A 253 14.35 -28.90 -5.78
C VAL A 253 14.66 -27.42 -5.78
N LEU A 254 13.65 -26.61 -5.48
CA LEU A 254 13.70 -25.17 -5.53
C LEU A 254 13.71 -24.61 -4.11
N GLN A 255 14.74 -23.84 -3.77
CA GLN A 255 14.76 -23.11 -2.52
C GLN A 255 14.18 -21.71 -2.74
N TRP A 256 13.34 -21.28 -1.80
CA TRP A 256 12.86 -19.91 -1.79
C TRP A 256 14.03 -18.95 -1.59
N ARG A 257 14.26 -18.06 -2.57
CA ARG A 257 15.15 -16.91 -2.39
C ARG A 257 14.41 -15.74 -1.73
N GLY A 258 13.09 -15.69 -1.89
CA GLY A 258 12.31 -14.50 -1.56
C GLY A 258 12.76 -13.29 -2.35
N ASP A 259 12.36 -12.12 -1.88
CA ASP A 259 12.78 -10.83 -2.40
C ASP A 259 14.32 -10.67 -2.48
N ALA A 260 15.13 -11.64 -2.04
CA ALA A 260 16.58 -11.62 -2.19
C ALA A 260 17.05 -11.54 -3.65
N ALA A 261 16.29 -12.04 -4.63
CA ALA A 261 16.60 -11.79 -6.04
C ALA A 261 16.42 -10.31 -6.45
N GLU A 262 15.63 -9.53 -5.69
CA GLU A 262 15.55 -8.07 -5.80
C GLU A 262 16.54 -7.35 -4.86
N ARG A 263 17.05 -8.00 -3.80
CA ARG A 263 18.09 -7.48 -2.89
C ARG A 263 19.53 -7.71 -3.38
N GLU A 264 19.78 -8.71 -4.23
CA GLU A 264 21.11 -9.00 -4.81
C GLU A 264 21.43 -8.16 -6.05
N GLY A 265 20.48 -7.33 -6.50
CA GLY A 265 20.81 -6.22 -7.38
C GLY A 265 21.57 -5.17 -6.60
N GLY A 266 22.90 -5.16 -6.69
CA GLY A 266 23.71 -3.93 -6.58
C GLY A 266 23.37 -2.95 -7.72
N GLY A 267 22.07 -2.74 -7.96
CA GLY A 267 21.52 -1.97 -9.05
C GLY A 267 21.23 -0.55 -8.59
N VAL A 268 21.34 0.36 -9.54
CA VAL A 268 20.94 1.75 -9.38
C VAL A 268 19.52 1.88 -9.91
N PHE A 269 18.62 2.44 -9.12
CA PHE A 269 17.32 2.91 -9.58
C PHE A 269 17.41 4.39 -9.90
N GLU A 270 16.97 4.78 -11.10
CA GLU A 270 16.85 6.18 -11.51
C GLU A 270 15.41 6.48 -11.92
N GLY A 271 14.67 7.09 -11.00
CA GLY A 271 13.32 7.61 -11.22
C GLY A 271 13.30 9.13 -11.33
N ARG A 272 12.11 9.66 -11.60
CA ARG A 272 11.88 11.11 -11.68
C ARG A 272 11.93 11.74 -10.27
N HIS A 273 11.38 11.04 -9.28
CA HIS A 273 11.21 11.53 -7.91
C HIS A 273 12.22 10.90 -6.95
N PHE A 274 12.60 9.65 -7.19
CA PHE A 274 13.59 8.94 -6.38
C PHE A 274 14.75 8.40 -7.22
N GLN A 275 15.95 8.50 -6.68
CA GLN A 275 17.12 7.76 -7.13
C GLN A 275 17.67 6.97 -5.95
N GLY A 276 18.25 5.79 -6.18
CA GLY A 276 18.78 5.00 -5.07
C GLY A 276 19.51 3.73 -5.49
N GLU A 277 20.05 3.05 -4.49
CA GLU A 277 20.79 1.79 -4.64
C GLU A 277 20.33 0.79 -3.57
N GLY A 278 20.27 -0.51 -3.93
CA GLY A 278 19.82 -1.58 -3.04
C GLY A 278 18.47 -2.15 -3.48
N ASN A 279 17.48 -2.19 -2.58
CA ASN A 279 16.16 -2.77 -2.86
C ASN A 279 15.40 -2.00 -3.96
N LEU A 280 15.51 -2.48 -5.20
CA LEU A 280 14.91 -1.84 -6.38
C LEU A 280 13.38 -1.87 -6.37
N GLU A 281 12.75 -2.89 -5.78
CA GLU A 281 11.29 -2.95 -5.66
C GLU A 281 10.79 -1.83 -4.75
N HIS A 282 11.42 -1.67 -3.58
CA HIS A 282 11.07 -0.59 -2.66
C HIS A 282 11.24 0.78 -3.32
N LEU A 283 12.35 1.01 -4.02
CA LEU A 283 12.60 2.26 -4.75
C LEU A 283 11.56 2.50 -5.87
N ARG A 284 11.11 1.45 -6.57
CA ARG A 284 10.00 1.54 -7.54
C ARG A 284 8.66 1.87 -6.87
N LEU A 285 8.36 1.27 -5.71
CA LEU A 285 7.15 1.58 -4.95
C LEU A 285 7.15 3.04 -4.50
N LEU A 286 8.29 3.57 -4.05
CA LEU A 286 8.46 4.99 -3.71
C LEU A 286 8.26 5.91 -4.93
N GLU A 287 8.85 5.55 -6.08
CA GLU A 287 8.64 6.30 -7.32
C GLU A 287 7.17 6.32 -7.73
N THR A 288 6.49 5.16 -7.72
CA THR A 288 5.07 5.08 -8.03
C THR A 288 4.23 5.87 -7.02
N ALA A 289 4.54 5.79 -5.72
CA ALA A 289 3.86 6.58 -4.70
C ALA A 289 3.96 8.08 -4.99
N ALA A 290 5.13 8.58 -5.37
CA ALA A 290 5.33 9.99 -5.70
C ALA A 290 4.59 10.40 -6.99
N ARG A 291 4.61 9.54 -8.02
CA ARG A 291 3.87 9.74 -9.28
C ARG A 291 2.36 9.95 -9.04
N MET A 292 1.76 9.30 -8.05
CA MET A 292 0.32 9.43 -7.74
C MET A 292 -0.10 10.82 -7.19
N PHE A 293 0.85 11.71 -6.87
CA PHE A 293 0.57 13.09 -6.46
C PHE A 293 0.67 14.10 -7.62
N ARG A 294 0.94 13.65 -8.85
CA ARG A 294 1.00 14.50 -10.05
C ARG A 294 0.30 13.80 -11.23
N PRO A 295 0.00 14.51 -12.34
CA PRO A 295 -0.56 13.87 -13.52
C PRO A 295 0.35 12.75 -14.02
N ASP A 296 -0.21 11.55 -14.12
CA ASP A 296 0.50 10.33 -14.49
C ASP A 296 -0.29 9.61 -15.59
N PRO A 297 0.35 9.01 -16.60
CA PRO A 297 -0.37 8.32 -17.68
C PRO A 297 -0.94 6.95 -17.28
N GLU A 298 -0.39 6.31 -16.25
CA GLU A 298 -0.69 4.94 -15.85
C GLU A 298 -1.72 4.88 -14.70
N TYR A 299 -1.58 5.73 -13.69
CA TYR A 299 -2.35 5.69 -12.45
C TYR A 299 -3.29 6.91 -12.27
N GLN A 300 -4.37 6.75 -11.50
CA GLN A 300 -5.10 7.91 -10.97
C GLN A 300 -4.18 8.75 -10.08
N ASN A 301 -4.47 10.04 -10.02
CA ASN A 301 -3.70 10.97 -9.21
C ASN A 301 -4.60 11.93 -8.44
N ILE A 302 -4.05 12.49 -7.36
CA ILE A 302 -4.85 13.20 -6.34
C ILE A 302 -5.59 14.43 -6.90
N SER A 303 -5.08 15.08 -7.95
CA SER A 303 -5.76 16.23 -8.57
C SER A 303 -7.06 15.86 -9.30
N MET A 304 -7.33 14.57 -9.55
CA MET A 304 -8.64 14.12 -10.04
C MET A 304 -9.77 14.37 -9.03
N LEU A 305 -9.42 14.59 -7.77
CA LEU A 305 -10.32 14.97 -6.69
C LEU A 305 -10.45 16.49 -6.51
N TYR A 306 -9.89 17.29 -7.41
CA TYR A 306 -10.08 18.73 -7.39
C TYR A 306 -11.52 19.10 -7.77
N THR A 307 -12.11 20.06 -7.04
CA THR A 307 -13.37 20.70 -7.39
C THR A 307 -13.26 22.23 -7.44
N PRO A 308 -13.79 22.88 -8.48
CA PRO A 308 -13.79 24.34 -8.58
C PRO A 308 -14.76 24.99 -7.58
N VAL A 309 -15.70 24.24 -6.99
CA VAL A 309 -16.77 24.78 -6.11
C VAL A 309 -16.20 25.49 -4.87
N TRP A 310 -15.14 24.94 -4.27
CA TRP A 310 -14.40 25.56 -3.17
C TRP A 310 -12.89 25.62 -3.43
N ASN A 311 -12.48 25.42 -4.68
CA ASN A 311 -11.07 25.46 -5.09
C ASN A 311 -10.20 24.50 -4.24
N GLY A 312 -10.68 23.28 -4.02
CA GLY A 312 -10.04 22.33 -3.11
C GLY A 312 -10.32 20.88 -3.44
N PHE A 313 -9.84 19.98 -2.57
CA PHE A 313 -10.17 18.57 -2.69
C PHE A 313 -11.62 18.29 -2.29
N VAL A 314 -12.26 17.37 -3.01
CA VAL A 314 -13.49 16.69 -2.61
C VAL A 314 -13.17 15.23 -2.31
N GLU A 315 -13.96 14.59 -1.46
CA GLU A 315 -13.69 13.22 -1.02
C GLU A 315 -13.63 12.22 -2.19
N GLY A 316 -14.58 12.33 -3.11
CA GLY A 316 -14.68 11.44 -4.26
C GLY A 316 -15.79 11.90 -5.21
N PRO A 317 -15.84 11.38 -6.44
CA PRO A 317 -16.85 11.76 -7.43
C PRO A 317 -18.27 11.41 -6.98
N THR A 318 -18.43 10.39 -6.12
CA THR A 318 -19.72 9.98 -5.55
C THR A 318 -19.98 10.59 -4.15
N TRP A 319 -19.02 11.35 -3.60
CA TRP A 319 -19.05 11.89 -2.24
C TRP A 319 -18.84 13.41 -2.28
N GLY A 320 -19.93 14.17 -2.48
CA GLY A 320 -19.92 15.62 -2.72
C GLY A 320 -19.63 16.52 -1.51
N ALA A 321 -18.80 16.07 -0.58
CA ALA A 321 -18.41 16.81 0.63
C ALA A 321 -16.96 16.45 1.03
N TRP A 322 -16.44 17.15 2.03
CA TRP A 322 -15.13 16.87 2.62
C TRP A 322 -15.28 16.15 3.96
N TRP A 323 -14.80 14.92 4.05
CA TRP A 323 -15.02 14.00 5.18
C TRP A 323 -13.76 13.86 6.02
N ILE A 324 -13.91 14.07 7.32
CA ILE A 324 -12.77 14.16 8.24
C ILE A 324 -12.11 12.79 8.49
N GLN A 325 -12.89 11.71 8.53
CA GLN A 325 -12.36 10.35 8.73
C GLN A 325 -11.42 9.92 7.62
N ASN A 326 -11.89 10.07 6.39
CA ASN A 326 -11.20 9.63 5.18
C ASN A 326 -9.96 10.50 4.93
N SER A 327 -10.04 11.78 5.29
CA SER A 327 -8.95 12.73 5.06
C SER A 327 -7.80 12.57 6.05
N TYR A 328 -8.01 11.97 7.21
CA TYR A 328 -7.03 12.05 8.31
C TYR A 328 -5.67 11.43 7.97
N GLY A 329 -5.64 10.16 7.60
CA GLY A 329 -4.41 9.47 7.20
C GLY A 329 -3.71 10.13 6.02
N PRO A 330 -4.38 10.32 4.86
CA PRO A 330 -3.77 10.92 3.68
C PRO A 330 -3.26 12.34 3.91
N SER A 331 -4.06 13.22 4.53
CA SER A 331 -3.65 14.60 4.78
C SER A 331 -2.46 14.67 5.73
N TYR A 332 -2.49 13.97 6.87
CA TYR A 332 -1.36 13.96 7.80
C TYR A 332 -0.07 13.44 7.13
N CYS A 333 -0.20 12.40 6.32
CA CYS A 333 0.95 11.79 5.66
C CYS A 333 1.53 12.66 4.53
N ALA A 334 0.69 13.38 3.79
CA ALA A 334 1.13 14.11 2.60
C ALA A 334 1.74 15.50 2.91
N VAL A 335 1.33 16.15 4.01
CA VAL A 335 1.76 17.52 4.39
C VAL A 335 3.26 17.81 4.19
N PRO A 336 4.20 16.93 4.56
CA PRO A 336 5.63 17.22 4.42
C PRO A 336 6.08 17.46 2.98
N PHE A 337 5.43 16.90 1.97
CA PHE A 337 5.90 16.98 0.58
C PHE A 337 4.85 17.51 -0.40
N LEU A 338 3.65 17.89 0.08
CA LEU A 338 2.71 18.60 -0.77
C LEU A 338 3.29 19.96 -1.18
N GLU A 339 3.18 20.23 -2.47
CA GLU A 339 3.55 21.49 -3.09
C GLU A 339 2.30 22.22 -3.60
N GLU A 340 2.44 23.46 -4.03
CA GLU A 340 1.36 24.13 -4.76
C GLU A 340 1.08 23.43 -6.11
N PRO A 341 -0.18 23.42 -6.58
CA PRO A 341 -1.38 23.98 -5.93
C PRO A 341 -2.05 23.04 -4.91
N LEU A 342 -1.54 21.82 -4.74
CA LEU A 342 -2.16 20.77 -3.92
C LEU A 342 -2.24 21.14 -2.44
N THR A 343 -1.24 21.89 -1.94
CA THR A 343 -1.26 22.43 -0.57
C THR A 343 -2.45 23.37 -0.36
N THR A 344 -2.67 24.31 -1.29
CA THR A 344 -3.85 25.19 -1.26
C THR A 344 -5.15 24.39 -1.41
N PHE A 345 -5.18 23.34 -2.24
CA PHE A 345 -6.37 22.50 -2.37
C PHE A 345 -6.74 21.80 -1.07
N LEU A 346 -5.74 21.30 -0.34
CA LEU A 346 -5.94 20.71 0.98
C LEU A 346 -6.40 21.76 2.00
N GLN A 347 -5.75 22.92 2.07
CA GLN A 347 -6.15 23.98 3.00
C GLN A 347 -7.59 24.44 2.76
N ASN A 348 -8.00 24.65 1.50
CA ASN A 348 -9.36 25.06 1.19
C ASN A 348 -10.41 23.99 1.53
N ALA A 349 -10.03 22.71 1.48
CA ALA A 349 -10.91 21.62 1.92
C ALA A 349 -11.05 21.61 3.46
N GLN A 350 -9.94 21.76 4.20
CA GLN A 350 -9.96 21.87 5.67
C GLN A 350 -10.70 23.13 6.15
N ASP A 351 -10.64 24.23 5.39
CA ASP A 351 -11.37 25.47 5.68
C ASP A 351 -12.87 25.25 5.84
N LEU A 352 -13.45 24.25 5.16
CA LEU A 352 -14.86 23.92 5.30
C LEU A 352 -15.20 23.53 6.75
N TRP A 353 -14.37 22.73 7.42
CA TRP A 353 -14.63 22.34 8.80
C TRP A 353 -14.52 23.53 9.76
N PHE A 354 -13.50 24.38 9.58
CA PHE A 354 -13.26 25.52 10.45
C PHE A 354 -14.21 26.70 10.20
N ALA A 355 -14.65 26.91 8.96
CA ALA A 355 -15.71 27.86 8.63
C ALA A 355 -17.04 27.42 9.29
N HIS A 356 -17.28 26.12 9.34
CA HIS A 356 -18.46 25.52 9.95
C HIS A 356 -18.27 25.06 11.41
N ILE A 357 -17.17 25.43 12.09
CA ILE A 357 -16.95 25.09 13.51
C ILE A 357 -18.19 25.46 14.34
N GLY A 358 -18.56 24.59 15.28
CA GLY A 358 -19.66 24.86 16.19
C GLY A 358 -19.38 26.11 17.01
N ASP A 359 -20.42 26.92 17.20
CA ASP A 359 -20.40 28.18 17.96
C ASP A 359 -21.51 28.21 19.03
N GLY A 360 -22.23 27.10 19.23
CA GLY A 360 -23.37 27.02 20.14
C GLY A 360 -24.66 27.63 19.61
N GLU A 361 -24.69 28.15 18.38
CA GLU A 361 -25.85 28.83 17.79
C GLU A 361 -26.22 28.29 16.40
N ARG A 362 -25.22 28.03 15.55
CA ARG A 362 -25.36 27.60 14.16
C ARG A 362 -26.03 26.23 14.06
N ARG A 363 -27.05 26.16 13.20
CA ARG A 363 -27.75 24.92 12.85
C ARG A 363 -27.11 24.26 11.64
N GLY A 364 -26.75 22.98 11.78
CA GLY A 364 -26.34 22.14 10.65
C GLY A 364 -27.52 21.56 9.87
N GLU A 365 -27.22 20.66 8.93
CA GLU A 365 -28.19 20.10 7.96
C GLU A 365 -29.41 19.43 8.62
N LYS A 366 -29.21 18.80 9.79
CA LYS A 366 -30.27 18.12 10.56
C LYS A 366 -30.89 19.01 11.66
N GLY A 367 -30.60 20.32 11.64
CA GLY A 367 -31.08 21.27 12.63
C GLY A 367 -30.37 21.22 13.98
N TRP A 368 -29.36 20.36 14.13
CA TRP A 368 -28.50 20.27 15.31
C TRP A 368 -27.63 21.51 15.46
N VAL A 369 -27.46 21.95 16.70
CA VAL A 369 -26.61 23.09 17.05
C VAL A 369 -25.31 22.55 17.62
N GLY A 370 -24.23 22.64 16.83
CA GLY A 370 -22.91 22.17 17.24
C GLY A 370 -22.39 22.96 18.45
N PRO A 371 -21.91 22.30 19.52
CA PRO A 371 -21.28 22.98 20.65
C PRO A 371 -20.11 23.84 20.20
N ASP A 372 -19.81 24.90 20.94
CA ASP A 372 -18.64 25.75 20.66
C ASP A 372 -17.36 24.91 20.58
N GLY A 373 -16.60 25.05 19.49
CA GLY A 373 -15.35 24.34 19.25
C GLY A 373 -15.48 22.95 18.60
N CYS A 374 -16.68 22.38 18.53
CA CYS A 374 -16.91 21.09 17.86
C CYS A 374 -16.71 21.22 16.35
N LEU A 375 -15.90 20.36 15.74
CA LEU A 375 -15.85 20.22 14.28
C LEU A 375 -16.97 19.28 13.79
N CYS A 376 -16.94 18.94 12.52
CA CYS A 376 -17.98 18.19 11.83
C CYS A 376 -17.43 16.93 11.16
N ASP A 377 -18.32 15.97 10.97
CA ASP A 377 -18.12 14.71 10.25
C ASP A 377 -17.81 14.99 8.77
N ALA A 378 -18.67 15.79 8.15
CA ALA A 378 -18.48 16.26 6.79
C ALA A 378 -18.99 17.69 6.59
N ALA A 379 -18.36 18.39 5.67
CA ALA A 379 -18.74 19.74 5.28
C ALA A 379 -18.63 19.98 3.76
N ALA A 380 -19.48 20.88 3.26
CA ALA A 380 -19.42 21.52 1.96
C ALA A 380 -19.86 22.99 2.15
N PRO A 381 -19.71 23.90 1.17
CA PRO A 381 -19.96 25.34 1.39
C PRO A 381 -21.33 25.71 1.98
N SER A 382 -22.35 24.89 1.75
CA SER A 382 -23.72 25.10 2.25
C SER A 382 -24.23 23.97 3.15
N LEU A 383 -23.37 23.04 3.58
CA LEU A 383 -23.77 21.82 4.28
C LEU A 383 -22.77 21.47 5.37
N VAL A 384 -23.28 21.09 6.54
CA VAL A 384 -22.46 20.60 7.66
C VAL A 384 -23.20 19.51 8.44
N TYR A 385 -22.49 18.41 8.69
CA TYR A 385 -22.93 17.32 9.57
C TYR A 385 -22.08 17.32 10.85
N TYR A 386 -22.63 17.83 11.96
CA TYR A 386 -21.92 17.89 13.25
C TYR A 386 -21.81 16.56 13.99
N LYS A 387 -22.69 15.63 13.62
CA LYS A 387 -22.70 14.27 14.15
C LYS A 387 -22.57 13.33 12.97
N GLN A 388 -22.07 12.14 13.28
CA GLN A 388 -21.84 11.16 12.26
C GLN A 388 -23.14 10.70 11.59
N GLY A 389 -23.11 10.65 10.25
CA GLY A 389 -24.29 10.57 9.42
C GLY A 389 -24.95 9.19 9.25
N ASP A 390 -24.41 8.13 9.84
CA ASP A 390 -24.78 6.75 9.52
C ASP A 390 -25.22 5.92 10.73
N GLY A 391 -26.29 5.13 10.61
CA GLY A 391 -26.85 4.37 11.74
C GLY A 391 -27.89 5.15 12.57
N ARG A 392 -27.88 4.99 13.91
CA ARG A 392 -28.90 5.55 14.84
C ARG A 392 -28.52 6.96 15.30
N ILE A 393 -28.57 7.91 14.39
CA ILE A 393 -28.02 9.25 14.62
C ILE A 393 -28.68 10.01 15.79
N ASP A 394 -29.91 9.64 16.15
CA ASP A 394 -30.63 10.20 17.30
C ASP A 394 -29.92 9.98 18.63
N ILE A 395 -29.15 8.90 18.76
CA ILE A 395 -28.36 8.59 19.98
C ILE A 395 -26.88 8.99 19.87
N HIS A 396 -26.43 9.44 18.69
CA HIS A 396 -25.03 9.80 18.50
C HIS A 396 -24.65 11.00 19.36
N ASP A 397 -23.45 10.97 19.93
CA ASP A 397 -22.82 12.12 20.55
C ASP A 397 -22.33 13.12 19.48
N TRP A 398 -21.80 14.24 19.94
CA TRP A 398 -21.04 15.15 19.10
C TRP A 398 -19.71 14.54 18.67
N GLY A 399 -19.14 15.11 17.63
CA GLY A 399 -17.85 14.73 17.11
C GLY A 399 -16.67 14.95 18.03
N MET A 400 -16.34 13.98 18.87
CA MET A 400 -15.24 14.14 19.82
C MET A 400 -13.89 13.85 19.17
N GLU A 401 -13.67 12.60 18.76
CA GLU A 401 -12.36 12.17 18.25
C GLU A 401 -12.05 12.80 16.89
N PHE A 402 -13.03 12.94 16.01
CA PHE A 402 -12.79 13.63 14.75
C PHE A 402 -12.52 15.14 14.91
N THR A 403 -13.04 15.78 15.96
CA THR A 403 -12.59 17.15 16.31
C THR A 403 -11.11 17.15 16.67
N ALA A 404 -10.64 16.17 17.45
CA ALA A 404 -9.22 16.05 17.78
C ALA A 404 -8.36 15.79 16.51
N ALA A 405 -8.82 14.94 15.59
CA ALA A 405 -8.14 14.67 14.32
C ALA A 405 -8.02 15.92 13.43
N GLY A 406 -9.08 16.74 13.37
CA GLY A 406 -9.05 18.02 12.67
C GLY A 406 -8.02 18.99 13.25
N VAL A 407 -7.86 19.00 14.57
CA VAL A 407 -6.79 19.79 15.22
C VAL A 407 -5.41 19.28 14.82
N VAL A 408 -5.18 17.96 14.84
CA VAL A 408 -3.89 17.37 14.42
C VAL A 408 -3.55 17.76 12.98
N MET A 409 -4.49 17.57 12.04
CA MET A 409 -4.26 17.86 10.61
C MET A 409 -3.93 19.33 10.35
N GLN A 410 -4.75 20.24 10.88
CA GLN A 410 -4.55 21.67 10.66
C GLN A 410 -3.29 22.17 11.38
N ALA A 411 -2.99 21.66 12.57
CA ALA A 411 -1.79 22.03 13.29
C ALA A 411 -0.50 21.57 12.60
N GLU A 412 -0.49 20.35 12.06
CA GLU A 412 0.64 19.83 11.26
C GLU A 412 0.87 20.72 10.02
N LEU A 413 -0.20 21.11 9.31
CA LEU A 413 -0.11 22.00 8.14
C LEU A 413 0.44 23.38 8.50
N LEU A 414 0.02 23.95 9.64
CA LEU A 414 0.53 25.23 10.14
C LEU A 414 1.99 25.15 10.59
N LEU A 415 2.39 24.07 11.27
CA LEU A 415 3.77 23.86 11.73
C LEU A 415 4.73 23.64 10.56
N ALA A 416 4.31 22.86 9.55
CA ALA A 416 5.09 22.67 8.34
C ALA A 416 5.18 23.96 7.50
N GLY A 417 4.08 24.73 7.44
CA GLY A 417 4.00 25.98 6.67
C GLY A 417 4.62 27.21 7.35
N ARG A 418 4.68 27.26 8.68
CA ARG A 418 5.22 28.34 9.51
C ARG A 418 4.76 29.76 9.10
N ASP A 419 3.58 29.88 8.50
CA ASP A 419 3.02 31.16 8.06
C ASP A 419 2.37 31.90 9.23
N PRO A 420 2.91 33.05 9.68
CA PRO A 420 2.36 33.78 10.81
C PRO A 420 0.91 34.21 10.62
N ALA A 421 0.49 34.53 9.38
CA ALA A 421 -0.87 34.96 9.10
C ALA A 421 -1.86 33.78 9.22
N ALA A 422 -1.48 32.62 8.70
CA ALA A 422 -2.24 31.40 8.87
C ALA A 422 -2.31 31.00 10.36
N ILE A 423 -1.19 31.01 11.09
CA ILE A 423 -1.15 30.68 12.52
C ILE A 423 -2.09 31.60 13.31
N ALA A 424 -2.02 32.92 13.08
CA ALA A 424 -2.89 33.88 13.76
C ALA A 424 -4.39 33.66 13.45
N ARG A 425 -4.71 33.18 12.23
CA ARG A 425 -6.10 32.86 11.83
C ARG A 425 -6.62 31.59 12.51
N TYR A 426 -5.85 30.50 12.49
CA TYR A 426 -6.35 29.18 12.90
C TYR A 426 -6.08 28.85 14.37
N LEU A 427 -5.01 29.35 14.98
CA LEU A 427 -4.65 28.99 16.36
C LEU A 427 -5.82 29.21 17.36
N PRO A 428 -6.55 30.36 17.35
CA PRO A 428 -7.71 30.53 18.21
C PRO A 428 -8.85 29.52 17.97
N LEU A 429 -9.00 29.02 16.73
CA LEU A 429 -9.99 28.01 16.39
C LEU A 429 -9.59 26.63 16.94
N LEU A 430 -8.29 26.30 16.83
CA LEU A 430 -7.74 25.06 17.39
C LEU A 430 -7.83 25.06 18.92
N GLU A 431 -7.59 26.20 19.57
CA GLU A 431 -7.80 26.39 21.01
C GLU A 431 -9.27 26.15 21.41
N ARG A 432 -10.23 26.67 20.63
CA ARG A 432 -11.68 26.41 20.85
C ARG A 432 -11.99 24.91 20.78
N SER A 433 -11.49 24.22 19.75
CA SER A 433 -11.65 22.76 19.64
C SER A 433 -11.00 21.99 20.79
N ALA A 434 -9.81 22.41 21.23
CA ALA A 434 -9.15 21.81 22.38
C ALA A 434 -9.95 22.03 23.68
N ASN A 435 -10.55 23.22 23.86
CA ASN A 435 -11.41 23.51 25.01
C ASN A 435 -12.71 22.70 24.97
N PHE A 436 -13.31 22.51 23.80
CA PHE A 436 -14.47 21.64 23.62
C PHE A 436 -14.18 20.21 24.11
N ILE A 437 -13.06 19.62 23.68
CA ILE A 437 -12.67 18.26 24.10
C ILE A 437 -12.46 18.20 25.63
N GLU A 438 -11.85 19.23 26.22
CA GLU A 438 -11.63 19.33 27.67
C GLU A 438 -12.91 19.39 28.49
N THR A 439 -14.04 19.80 27.91
CA THR A 439 -15.34 19.72 28.61
C THR A 439 -15.73 18.29 28.98
N ARG A 440 -15.10 17.29 28.35
CA ARG A 440 -15.35 15.86 28.56
C ARG A 440 -14.30 15.16 29.43
N ARG A 441 -13.29 15.89 29.93
CA ARG A 441 -12.29 15.29 30.83
C ARG A 441 -12.94 14.92 32.15
N ASP A 442 -12.73 13.68 32.57
CA ASP A 442 -12.99 13.22 33.92
C ASP A 442 -11.72 13.45 34.77
N PRO A 443 -11.74 14.35 35.77
CA PRO A 443 -10.56 14.66 36.57
C PRO A 443 -10.13 13.52 37.50
N SER A 444 -10.97 12.50 37.72
CA SER A 444 -10.63 11.37 38.60
C SER A 444 -9.61 10.41 37.97
N ASN A 445 -9.62 10.30 36.65
CA ASN A 445 -8.77 9.37 35.88
C ASN A 445 -8.07 10.04 34.68
N ASN A 446 -8.35 11.32 34.42
CA ASN A 446 -7.85 12.12 33.30
C ASN A 446 -8.19 11.60 31.90
N LEU A 447 -9.19 10.72 31.78
CA LEU A 447 -9.73 10.23 30.51
C LEU A 447 -10.92 11.09 30.04
N PHE A 448 -11.40 10.83 28.81
CA PHE A 448 -12.42 11.65 28.16
C PHE A 448 -13.68 10.85 27.83
N LEU A 449 -14.84 11.36 28.27
CA LEU A 449 -16.14 10.73 28.04
C LEU A 449 -16.71 11.07 26.66
N ALA A 450 -16.93 10.03 25.85
CA ALA A 450 -17.60 10.11 24.55
C ALA A 450 -18.75 9.09 24.47
N GLY A 451 -19.89 9.55 23.96
CA GLY A 451 -21.06 8.72 23.71
C GLY A 451 -21.00 7.97 22.37
N PRO A 452 -22.11 7.32 21.98
CA PRO A 452 -22.22 6.57 20.74
C PRO A 452 -21.75 7.38 19.52
N ALA A 453 -20.98 6.77 18.62
CA ALA A 453 -20.43 7.42 17.41
C ALA A 453 -19.63 8.73 17.67
N GLY A 454 -19.13 8.96 18.89
CA GLY A 454 -18.22 10.07 19.17
C GLY A 454 -16.77 9.82 18.72
N ASN A 455 -16.49 8.62 18.20
CA ASN A 455 -15.18 8.21 17.69
C ASN A 455 -14.96 8.66 16.24
N LEU A 456 -13.74 8.46 15.72
CA LEU A 456 -13.35 8.90 14.38
C LEU A 456 -14.05 8.05 13.31
N LEU A 457 -13.72 6.76 13.21
CA LEU A 457 -14.27 5.83 12.22
C LEU A 457 -15.53 5.16 12.75
N ALA A 458 -16.74 5.48 12.27
CA ALA A 458 -17.93 4.87 12.84
C ALA A 458 -19.16 4.77 11.90
N PRO A 459 -20.28 4.15 12.38
CA PRO A 459 -20.39 3.56 13.69
C PRO A 459 -20.83 2.11 13.77
N SER A 460 -20.15 1.51 14.72
CA SER A 460 -20.79 0.64 15.68
C SER A 460 -20.15 0.76 17.07
N TYR A 461 -19.57 1.93 17.42
CA TYR A 461 -19.19 2.17 18.83
C TYR A 461 -20.44 2.59 19.60
N ALA A 462 -20.88 1.74 20.52
CA ALA A 462 -22.13 1.96 21.22
C ALA A 462 -22.04 2.78 22.50
N GLY A 463 -20.86 3.26 22.89
CA GLY A 463 -20.71 3.83 24.23
C GLY A 463 -21.00 2.81 25.32
N TRP A 464 -21.32 3.29 26.52
CA TRP A 464 -21.62 2.41 27.66
C TRP A 464 -23.07 1.94 27.60
N LYS A 465 -23.28 0.64 27.34
CA LYS A 465 -24.63 0.05 27.36
C LYS A 465 -25.15 -0.07 28.79
N GLN A 466 -26.11 0.77 29.15
CA GLN A 466 -26.66 0.81 30.49
C GLN A 466 -27.65 -0.34 30.75
N PRO A 467 -27.89 -0.71 32.02
CA PRO A 467 -28.84 -1.78 32.38
C PRO A 467 -30.26 -1.60 31.85
N ASP A 468 -30.69 -0.35 31.61
CA ASP A 468 -32.01 -0.02 31.05
C ASP A 468 -32.07 -0.13 29.51
N GLY A 469 -30.95 -0.50 28.86
CA GLY A 469 -30.83 -0.65 27.42
C GLY A 469 -30.52 0.65 26.67
N THR A 470 -30.37 1.78 27.36
CA THR A 470 -29.87 3.03 26.77
C THR A 470 -28.34 3.02 26.67
N TYR A 471 -27.78 4.00 25.96
CA TYR A 471 -26.34 4.13 25.77
C TYR A 471 -25.85 5.45 26.39
N GLY A 472 -24.90 5.33 27.31
CA GLY A 472 -24.19 6.44 27.93
C GLY A 472 -22.83 6.69 27.30
N MET A 473 -22.03 7.52 27.97
CA MET A 473 -20.65 7.80 27.58
C MET A 473 -19.68 6.81 28.21
N ALA A 474 -18.60 6.52 27.50
CA ALA A 474 -17.47 5.73 27.98
C ALA A 474 -16.15 6.41 27.60
N TYR A 475 -15.07 5.97 28.24
CA TYR A 475 -13.73 6.51 28.03
C TYR A 475 -13.14 5.92 26.75
N LEU A 476 -13.11 6.70 25.69
CA LEU A 476 -12.65 6.28 24.37
C LEU A 476 -11.13 6.42 24.25
N THR A 477 -10.45 5.32 23.93
CA THR A 477 -8.99 5.33 23.74
C THR A 477 -8.58 6.20 22.56
N GLY A 478 -9.25 6.06 21.41
CA GLY A 478 -8.94 6.82 20.21
C GLY A 478 -8.98 8.34 20.44
N LEU A 479 -10.00 8.83 21.15
CA LEU A 479 -10.09 10.23 21.59
C LEU A 479 -8.90 10.65 22.46
N SER A 480 -8.56 9.84 23.47
CA SER A 480 -7.45 10.16 24.38
C SER A 480 -6.11 10.23 23.63
N VAL A 481 -5.84 9.25 22.77
CA VAL A 481 -4.64 9.18 21.93
C VAL A 481 -4.57 10.37 20.97
N THR A 482 -5.62 10.59 20.19
CA THR A 482 -5.66 11.66 19.18
C THR A 482 -5.59 13.05 19.82
N TYR A 483 -6.20 13.23 21.00
CA TYR A 483 -6.13 14.51 21.71
C TYR A 483 -4.75 14.79 22.32
N ILE A 484 -4.05 13.76 22.82
CA ILE A 484 -2.64 13.90 23.23
C ILE A 484 -1.79 14.36 22.05
N ALA A 485 -1.98 13.77 20.86
CA ALA A 485 -1.30 14.18 19.64
C ALA A 485 -1.64 15.64 19.25
N ALA A 486 -2.92 16.02 19.34
CA ALA A 486 -3.37 17.38 19.08
C ALA A 486 -2.70 18.41 20.01
N LEU A 487 -2.63 18.10 21.31
CA LEU A 487 -1.94 18.95 22.29
C LEU A 487 -0.44 19.03 22.01
N ASP A 488 0.21 17.92 21.62
CA ASP A 488 1.62 17.93 21.23
C ASP A 488 1.92 18.83 20.03
N ARG A 489 0.96 19.05 19.12
CA ARG A 489 1.10 20.05 18.03
C ARG A 489 0.77 21.46 18.50
N LEU A 490 -0.29 21.63 19.29
CA LEU A 490 -0.68 22.94 19.84
C LEU A 490 0.41 23.57 20.69
N ILE A 491 1.11 22.78 21.51
CA ILE A 491 2.25 23.27 22.31
C ILE A 491 3.30 23.94 21.41
N GLU A 492 3.63 23.31 20.27
CA GLU A 492 4.62 23.86 19.34
C GLU A 492 4.09 25.09 18.59
N LEU A 493 2.80 25.14 18.26
CA LEU A 493 2.18 26.33 17.67
C LEU A 493 2.12 27.52 18.63
N GLU A 494 1.77 27.30 19.90
CA GLU A 494 1.73 28.35 20.90
C GLU A 494 3.13 28.93 21.17
N LYS A 495 4.15 28.06 21.23
CA LYS A 495 5.55 28.51 21.27
C LYS A 495 5.91 29.35 20.04
N LEU A 496 5.53 28.88 18.84
CA LEU A 496 5.81 29.58 17.58
C LEU A 496 5.08 30.94 17.49
N ALA A 497 3.88 31.04 18.08
CA ALA A 497 3.09 32.27 18.21
C ALA A 497 3.57 33.19 19.35
N GLY A 498 4.50 32.74 20.21
CA GLY A 498 5.01 33.53 21.33
C GLY A 498 4.08 33.56 22.54
N HIS A 499 3.29 32.51 22.77
CA HIS A 499 2.35 32.38 23.89
C HIS A 499 2.80 31.32 24.92
N PRO A 500 3.84 31.58 25.73
CA PRO A 500 4.41 30.58 26.64
C PRO A 500 3.43 30.08 27.72
N GLU A 501 2.50 30.92 28.17
CA GLU A 501 1.48 30.53 29.15
C GLU A 501 0.49 29.51 28.58
N LYS A 502 0.07 29.69 27.31
CA LYS A 502 -0.79 28.74 26.60
C LYS A 502 -0.05 27.44 26.29
N ALA A 503 1.22 27.52 25.88
CA ALA A 503 2.06 26.34 25.70
C ALA A 503 2.19 25.54 27.02
N ALA A 504 2.34 26.22 28.16
CA ALA A 504 2.36 25.59 29.48
C ALA A 504 1.02 24.93 29.83
N LEU A 505 -0.12 25.61 29.59
CA LEU A 505 -1.46 25.04 29.78
C LEU A 505 -1.66 23.76 28.96
N HIS A 506 -1.32 23.78 27.68
CA HIS A 506 -1.47 22.60 26.82
C HIS A 506 -0.50 21.48 27.19
N THR A 507 0.69 21.83 27.70
CA THR A 507 1.64 20.87 28.28
C THR A 507 1.02 20.15 29.49
N GLU A 508 0.45 20.90 30.44
CA GLU A 508 -0.22 20.33 31.61
C GLU A 508 -1.38 19.40 31.20
N ARG A 509 -2.26 19.87 30.30
CA ARG A 509 -3.38 19.07 29.78
C ARG A 509 -2.93 17.77 29.12
N ARG A 510 -1.83 17.82 28.35
CA ARG A 510 -1.27 16.65 27.68
C ARG A 510 -0.72 15.66 28.70
N ASP A 511 0.03 16.16 29.67
CA ASP A 511 0.66 15.32 30.69
C ASP A 511 -0.39 14.67 31.58
N LEU A 512 -1.48 15.38 31.93
CA LEU A 512 -2.66 14.80 32.59
C LEU A 512 -3.31 13.72 31.73
N ALA A 513 -3.58 13.98 30.45
CA ALA A 513 -4.15 12.96 29.56
C ALA A 513 -3.26 11.70 29.45
N LYS A 514 -1.93 11.87 29.38
CA LYS A 514 -0.97 10.75 29.40
C LYS A 514 -1.04 9.93 30.70
N GLN A 515 -1.34 10.54 31.84
CA GLN A 515 -1.51 9.82 33.12
C GLN A 515 -2.71 8.87 33.12
N GLY A 516 -3.73 9.10 32.28
CA GLY A 516 -4.89 8.23 32.15
C GLY A 516 -4.64 6.98 31.28
N LEU A 517 -3.69 7.03 30.34
CA LEU A 517 -3.42 5.96 29.37
C LEU A 517 -3.17 4.56 29.98
N PRO A 518 -2.48 4.41 31.14
CA PRO A 518 -2.32 3.10 31.76
C PRO A 518 -3.64 2.38 32.05
N LEU A 519 -4.73 3.10 32.32
CA LEU A 519 -6.05 2.50 32.54
C LEU A 519 -6.62 1.87 31.28
N LEU A 520 -6.22 2.36 30.10
CA LEU A 520 -6.64 1.87 28.78
C LEU A 520 -5.67 0.83 28.19
N THR A 521 -4.54 0.58 28.85
CA THR A 521 -3.49 -0.33 28.35
C THR A 521 -3.70 -1.74 28.90
N THR A 522 -3.53 -2.77 28.08
CA THR A 522 -3.56 -4.17 28.51
C THR A 522 -2.22 -4.62 29.11
N GLU A 523 -2.18 -5.78 29.75
CA GLU A 523 -0.92 -6.36 30.26
C GLU A 523 0.09 -6.65 29.15
N GLU A 524 -0.39 -6.95 27.94
CA GLU A 524 0.44 -7.17 26.75
C GLU A 524 0.96 -5.85 26.14
N GLY A 525 0.49 -4.70 26.62
CA GLY A 525 1.01 -3.37 26.26
C GLY A 525 0.32 -2.65 25.11
N TYR A 526 -0.72 -3.25 24.52
CA TYR A 526 -1.56 -2.57 23.53
C TYR A 526 -2.77 -1.89 24.20
N PHE A 527 -3.42 -0.96 23.51
CA PHE A 527 -4.59 -0.27 24.03
C PHE A 527 -5.89 -1.00 23.71
N ILE A 528 -6.82 -0.99 24.66
CA ILE A 528 -8.20 -1.43 24.44
C ILE A 528 -8.96 -0.39 23.60
N LYS A 529 -10.14 -0.72 23.07
CA LYS A 529 -11.01 0.24 22.36
C LYS A 529 -11.54 1.33 23.30
N SER A 530 -12.12 0.93 24.43
CA SER A 530 -12.73 1.83 25.41
C SER A 530 -12.88 1.19 26.79
N LEU A 531 -13.15 2.03 27.79
CA LEU A 531 -13.44 1.65 29.18
C LEU A 531 -14.77 2.26 29.59
N ASP A 532 -15.70 1.45 30.08
CA ASP A 532 -16.96 1.92 30.64
C ASP A 532 -16.79 2.50 32.06
N PRO A 533 -17.68 3.40 32.51
CA PRO A 533 -17.66 3.92 33.88
C PRO A 533 -17.76 2.88 35.00
N ASP A 534 -18.32 1.69 34.72
CA ASP A 534 -18.39 0.58 35.67
C ASP A 534 -17.12 -0.30 35.70
N GLY A 535 -16.13 0.03 34.87
CA GLY A 535 -14.87 -0.69 34.75
C GLY A 535 -14.83 -1.75 33.64
N THR A 536 -15.91 -1.94 32.88
CA THR A 536 -15.94 -2.87 31.74
C THR A 536 -14.96 -2.44 30.65
N ARG A 537 -14.09 -3.35 30.21
CA ARG A 537 -13.05 -3.09 29.20
C ARG A 537 -13.47 -3.66 27.85
N HIS A 538 -13.40 -2.86 26.81
CA HIS A 538 -13.77 -3.25 25.45
C HIS A 538 -12.56 -3.35 24.55
N GLY A 539 -12.37 -4.45 23.82
CA GLY A 539 -11.22 -4.67 22.94
C GLY A 539 -10.05 -5.38 23.63
N VAL A 540 -10.35 -6.25 24.61
CA VAL A 540 -9.34 -7.12 25.23
C VAL A 540 -9.29 -8.43 24.45
N TYR A 541 -8.47 -8.46 23.39
CA TYR A 541 -8.33 -9.62 22.52
C TYR A 541 -8.29 -10.98 23.26
N GLY A 542 -9.24 -11.86 22.92
CA GLY A 542 -9.40 -13.19 23.52
C GLY A 542 -10.32 -13.27 24.74
N ALA A 543 -10.84 -12.15 25.25
CA ALA A 543 -11.89 -12.17 26.27
C ALA A 543 -13.21 -12.77 25.75
N GLU A 544 -14.04 -13.34 26.64
CA GLU A 544 -15.33 -13.93 26.25
C GLU A 544 -16.30 -12.91 25.65
N LYS A 545 -16.23 -11.67 26.14
CA LYS A 545 -17.04 -10.54 25.70
C LYS A 545 -16.14 -9.35 25.43
N HIS A 546 -16.39 -8.63 24.35
CA HIS A 546 -15.56 -7.53 23.86
C HIS A 546 -14.12 -7.99 23.57
N GLY A 547 -14.01 -9.25 23.14
CA GLY A 547 -12.76 -10.00 22.94
C GLY A 547 -12.07 -9.76 21.60
N TYR A 548 -12.42 -8.71 20.88
CA TYR A 548 -11.77 -8.33 19.62
C TYR A 548 -10.53 -7.47 19.89
N PHE A 549 -9.62 -7.40 18.93
CA PHE A 549 -8.53 -6.43 18.91
C PHE A 549 -9.00 -5.21 18.11
N GLU A 550 -8.89 -4.01 18.68
CA GLU A 550 -9.17 -2.75 17.99
C GLU A 550 -7.89 -2.19 17.38
N ALA A 551 -7.81 -2.15 16.04
CA ALA A 551 -6.60 -1.76 15.35
C ALA A 551 -6.40 -0.24 15.34
N VAL A 552 -7.48 0.53 15.15
CA VAL A 552 -7.40 1.96 14.80
C VAL A 552 -6.70 2.80 15.88
N CYS A 553 -7.12 2.72 17.14
CA CYS A 553 -6.52 3.52 18.21
C CYS A 553 -5.04 3.15 18.46
N ASN A 554 -4.67 1.89 18.18
CA ASN A 554 -3.30 1.40 18.29
C ASN A 554 -2.43 1.90 17.13
N HIS A 555 -2.97 1.97 15.92
CA HIS A 555 -2.30 2.61 14.77
C HIS A 555 -1.98 4.07 15.10
N ASP A 556 -2.97 4.80 15.61
CA ASP A 556 -2.85 6.23 15.94
C ASP A 556 -1.81 6.47 17.04
N ALA A 557 -1.80 5.60 18.06
CA ALA A 557 -0.84 5.72 19.15
C ALA A 557 0.61 5.56 18.66
N MET A 558 0.84 4.62 17.73
CA MET A 558 2.16 4.43 17.10
C MET A 558 2.52 5.60 16.17
N ALA A 559 1.58 6.02 15.31
CA ALA A 559 1.79 7.03 14.27
C ALA A 559 2.11 8.42 14.85
N PHE A 560 1.52 8.77 15.99
CA PHE A 560 1.61 10.12 16.56
C PHE A 560 2.55 10.26 17.75
N ASN A 561 3.44 9.28 18.00
CA ASN A 561 4.34 9.28 19.17
C ASN A 561 3.64 9.34 20.53
N VAL A 562 2.40 8.85 20.62
CA VAL A 562 1.72 8.72 21.90
C VAL A 562 2.22 7.46 22.62
N ALA A 563 2.35 6.35 21.88
CA ALA A 563 3.14 5.20 22.29
C ALA A 563 4.62 5.48 22.00
N ASP A 564 5.47 5.25 23.00
CA ASP A 564 6.92 5.25 22.81
C ASP A 564 7.38 4.04 21.97
N ASP A 565 8.66 3.99 21.60
CA ASP A 565 9.18 2.92 20.72
C ASP A 565 9.00 1.52 21.32
N ALA A 566 9.11 1.38 22.64
CA ALA A 566 8.96 0.11 23.33
C ALA A 566 7.49 -0.37 23.33
N GLN A 567 6.55 0.54 23.57
CA GLN A 567 5.13 0.24 23.48
C GLN A 567 4.68 0.02 22.04
N ALA A 568 5.17 0.83 21.09
CA ALA A 568 4.90 0.65 19.67
C ALA A 568 5.34 -0.73 19.16
N ARG A 569 6.50 -1.23 19.62
CA ARG A 569 6.93 -2.61 19.36
C ARG A 569 5.91 -3.63 19.89
N LYS A 570 5.48 -3.51 21.15
CA LYS A 570 4.49 -4.43 21.74
C LYS A 570 3.16 -4.43 20.99
N ILE A 571 2.68 -3.24 20.61
CA ILE A 571 1.48 -3.08 19.79
C ILE A 571 1.63 -3.82 18.47
N TYR A 572 2.73 -3.59 17.75
CA TYR A 572 2.99 -4.26 16.47
C TYR A 572 3.13 -5.77 16.62
N ASP A 573 3.88 -6.25 17.62
CA ASP A 573 4.06 -7.68 17.86
C ASP A 573 2.71 -8.35 18.15
N LYS A 574 1.82 -7.68 18.89
CA LYS A 574 0.45 -8.16 19.09
C LYS A 574 -0.34 -8.20 17.79
N ILE A 575 -0.33 -7.15 16.98
CA ILE A 575 -0.99 -7.13 15.66
C ILE A 575 -0.47 -8.28 14.77
N ALA A 576 0.85 -8.45 14.69
CA ALA A 576 1.51 -9.48 13.89
C ALA A 576 1.16 -10.90 14.38
N SER A 577 0.88 -11.07 15.68
CA SER A 577 0.46 -12.36 16.25
C SER A 577 -0.97 -12.76 15.89
N ILE A 578 -1.76 -11.90 15.24
CA ILE A 578 -3.17 -12.13 14.87
C ILE A 578 -3.30 -12.14 13.34
N PRO A 579 -3.10 -13.29 12.66
CA PRO A 579 -3.22 -13.37 11.20
C PRO A 579 -4.56 -12.88 10.64
N GLY A 580 -5.65 -13.03 11.42
CA GLY A 580 -6.99 -12.57 11.06
C GLY A 580 -7.13 -11.05 10.92
N LEU A 581 -6.20 -10.26 11.48
CA LEU A 581 -6.18 -8.80 11.27
C LEU A 581 -5.65 -8.40 9.90
N ARG A 582 -4.95 -9.29 9.17
CA ARG A 582 -4.34 -8.96 7.88
C ARG A 582 -4.55 -10.07 6.83
N PRO A 583 -5.81 -10.39 6.47
CA PRO A 583 -6.10 -11.49 5.55
C PRO A 583 -5.63 -11.23 4.11
N HIS A 584 -5.57 -9.96 3.68
CA HIS A 584 -5.24 -9.55 2.30
C HIS A 584 -4.03 -8.62 2.20
N GLY A 585 -3.12 -8.67 3.18
CA GLY A 585 -1.91 -7.85 3.17
C GLY A 585 -2.07 -6.41 3.67
N VAL A 586 -3.32 -6.00 3.94
CA VAL A 586 -3.69 -4.77 4.65
C VAL A 586 -4.43 -5.09 5.95
N ILE A 587 -4.36 -4.21 6.93
CA ILE A 587 -5.00 -4.41 8.23
C ILE A 587 -6.48 -3.97 8.19
N ILE A 588 -7.34 -4.82 8.76
CA ILE A 588 -8.76 -4.50 8.99
C ILE A 588 -8.95 -3.80 10.34
N THR A 589 -10.07 -3.09 10.52
CA THR A 589 -10.33 -2.27 11.71
C THR A 589 -10.34 -3.05 13.03
N ASN A 590 -10.81 -4.30 13.01
CA ASN A 590 -10.88 -5.15 14.19
C ASN A 590 -10.92 -6.65 13.84
N TYR A 591 -10.51 -7.49 14.78
CA TYR A 591 -10.65 -8.95 14.68
C TYR A 591 -10.71 -9.63 16.07
N PRO A 592 -11.62 -10.60 16.32
CA PRO A 592 -12.79 -10.94 15.49
C PRO A 592 -13.79 -9.78 15.38
N GLY A 593 -14.98 -10.04 14.82
CA GLY A 593 -16.03 -9.04 14.68
C GLY A 593 -16.47 -8.42 16.01
N LEU A 594 -16.93 -7.17 15.94
CA LEU A 594 -17.46 -6.43 17.10
C LEU A 594 -18.71 -7.12 17.64
N ASP A 595 -18.83 -7.18 18.97
CA ASP A 595 -19.96 -7.78 19.70
C ASP A 595 -20.74 -6.75 20.57
N ASP A 596 -20.37 -5.48 20.44
CA ASP A 596 -20.85 -4.35 21.22
C ASP A 596 -21.40 -3.21 20.33
N THR A 597 -21.83 -3.56 19.13
CA THR A 597 -22.48 -2.65 18.20
C THR A 597 -23.93 -2.37 18.62
N TYR A 598 -24.46 -1.18 18.33
CA TYR A 598 -25.91 -0.93 18.44
C TYR A 598 -26.69 -1.21 17.16
N ALA A 599 -26.00 -1.56 16.08
CA ALA A 599 -26.58 -1.84 14.77
C ALA A 599 -26.76 -3.35 14.57
N ASP A 600 -27.77 -3.76 13.80
CA ASP A 600 -27.99 -5.17 13.48
C ASP A 600 -26.88 -5.66 12.53
N THR A 601 -26.02 -6.57 13.02
CA THR A 601 -24.92 -7.15 12.23
C THR A 601 -25.39 -8.06 11.10
N LYS A 602 -26.70 -8.31 10.97
CA LYS A 602 -27.30 -8.96 9.79
C LYS A 602 -27.47 -8.02 8.60
N ASP A 603 -27.49 -6.71 8.84
CA ASP A 603 -27.39 -5.75 7.74
C ASP A 603 -25.99 -5.88 7.11
N TRP A 604 -25.94 -5.88 5.78
CA TRP A 604 -24.70 -6.06 5.04
C TRP A 604 -23.64 -5.03 5.46
N LEU A 605 -24.07 -3.81 5.82
CA LEU A 605 -23.20 -2.70 6.18
C LEU A 605 -22.38 -2.95 7.45
N TRP A 606 -23.01 -3.60 8.43
CA TRP A 606 -22.46 -3.86 9.76
C TRP A 606 -21.93 -5.29 9.92
N SER A 607 -22.01 -6.08 8.84
CA SER A 607 -21.50 -7.44 8.79
C SER A 607 -19.98 -7.47 8.97
N PHE A 608 -19.46 -8.53 9.60
CA PHE A 608 -18.03 -8.68 9.79
C PHE A 608 -17.32 -8.88 8.43
N GLY A 609 -16.30 -8.08 8.18
CA GLY A 609 -15.62 -7.97 6.89
C GLY A 609 -16.01 -6.73 6.08
N THR A 610 -16.90 -5.88 6.60
CA THR A 610 -17.43 -4.71 5.89
C THR A 610 -17.32 -3.45 6.74
N TRP A 611 -17.08 -2.31 6.08
CA TRP A 611 -17.04 -0.97 6.69
C TRP A 611 -16.18 -0.91 7.96
N VAL A 612 -16.76 -0.65 9.14
CA VAL A 612 -16.00 -0.49 10.40
C VAL A 612 -15.90 -1.79 11.21
N ASN A 613 -16.64 -2.84 10.83
CA ASN A 613 -16.60 -4.13 11.50
C ASN A 613 -15.77 -5.11 10.66
N GLY A 614 -14.44 -5.06 10.81
CA GLY A 614 -13.53 -5.89 10.03
C GLY A 614 -13.39 -5.52 8.56
N GLY A 615 -13.90 -4.36 8.12
CA GLY A 615 -13.53 -3.78 6.82
C GLY A 615 -12.16 -3.11 6.87
N HIS A 616 -11.65 -2.69 5.70
CA HIS A 616 -10.38 -1.98 5.60
C HIS A 616 -10.59 -0.52 5.21
N TRP A 617 -9.80 0.36 5.84
CA TRP A 617 -9.79 1.81 5.62
C TRP A 617 -8.37 2.25 5.37
N THR A 618 -8.09 2.81 4.19
CA THR A 618 -6.72 3.18 3.84
C THR A 618 -6.21 4.36 4.67
N THR A 619 -7.07 5.22 5.23
CA THR A 619 -6.73 6.27 6.21
C THR A 619 -6.16 5.68 7.49
N ALA A 620 -6.68 4.52 7.93
CA ALA A 620 -6.15 3.82 9.10
C ALA A 620 -4.85 3.08 8.76
N GLU A 621 -4.76 2.45 7.58
CA GLU A 621 -3.53 1.81 7.10
C GLU A 621 -2.40 2.82 6.92
N ALA A 622 -2.69 4.03 6.44
CA ALA A 622 -1.70 5.09 6.29
C ALA A 622 -1.01 5.41 7.63
N ARG A 623 -1.79 5.53 8.71
CA ARG A 623 -1.26 5.75 10.06
C ARG A 623 -0.48 4.51 10.53
N MET A 624 -0.96 3.30 10.25
CA MET A 624 -0.22 2.09 10.58
C MET A 624 1.07 1.93 9.77
N MET A 625 1.13 2.41 8.53
CA MET A 625 2.35 2.40 7.72
C MET A 625 3.45 3.25 8.34
N LEU A 626 3.12 4.37 8.99
CA LEU A 626 4.10 5.10 9.82
C LEU A 626 4.58 4.23 10.99
N GLY A 627 3.66 3.50 11.62
CA GLY A 627 3.98 2.49 12.63
C GLY A 627 4.93 1.40 12.14
N TYR A 628 4.72 0.85 10.93
CA TYR A 628 5.60 -0.15 10.33
C TYR A 628 7.02 0.39 10.17
N HIS A 629 7.19 1.61 9.64
CA HIS A 629 8.51 2.21 9.46
C HIS A 629 9.22 2.42 10.80
N ARG A 630 8.49 2.93 11.80
CA ARG A 630 9.00 3.14 13.14
C ARG A 630 9.55 1.86 13.78
N VAL A 631 8.87 0.74 13.57
CA VAL A 631 9.27 -0.58 14.10
C VAL A 631 10.08 -1.41 13.10
N GLY A 632 10.52 -0.84 11.98
CA GLY A 632 11.33 -1.55 10.98
C GLY A 632 10.61 -2.68 10.24
N ALA A 633 9.28 -2.72 10.26
CA ALA A 633 8.43 -3.69 9.54
C ALA A 633 8.20 -3.29 8.07
N TYR A 634 9.26 -2.93 7.34
CA TYR A 634 9.18 -2.36 5.99
C TYR A 634 8.48 -3.27 4.97
N GLU A 635 8.55 -4.60 5.14
CA GLU A 635 7.84 -5.53 4.26
C GLU A 635 6.32 -5.43 4.40
N ASP A 636 5.81 -5.12 5.59
CA ASP A 636 4.38 -4.94 5.78
C ASP A 636 3.89 -3.67 5.11
N ALA A 637 4.69 -2.60 5.15
CA ALA A 637 4.43 -1.38 4.39
C ALA A 637 4.42 -1.64 2.87
N ARG A 638 5.40 -2.41 2.35
CA ARG A 638 5.44 -2.80 0.94
C ARG A 638 4.21 -3.64 0.55
N ARG A 639 3.83 -4.61 1.39
CA ARG A 639 2.67 -5.48 1.16
C ARG A 639 1.36 -4.69 1.09
N ALA A 640 1.15 -3.76 2.03
CA ALA A 640 0.00 -2.87 2.01
C ALA A 640 -0.01 -2.01 0.73
N MET A 641 1.12 -1.42 0.36
CA MET A 641 1.23 -0.64 -0.88
C MET A 641 0.96 -1.48 -2.13
N ARG A 642 1.49 -2.71 -2.22
CA ARG A 642 1.21 -3.63 -3.34
C ARG A 642 -0.28 -3.91 -3.50
N HIS A 643 -0.99 -4.13 -2.39
CA HIS A 643 -2.43 -4.34 -2.39
C HIS A 643 -3.17 -3.12 -2.97
N ILE A 644 -2.88 -1.92 -2.46
CA ILE A 644 -3.50 -0.67 -2.93
C ILE A 644 -3.15 -0.39 -4.40
N LEU A 645 -1.93 -0.68 -4.85
CA LEU A 645 -1.56 -0.56 -6.26
C LEU A 645 -2.31 -1.54 -7.16
N GLY A 646 -2.65 -2.73 -6.68
CA GLY A 646 -3.51 -3.68 -7.39
C GLY A 646 -4.88 -3.09 -7.73
N LEU A 647 -5.42 -2.27 -6.82
CA LEU A 647 -6.67 -1.53 -7.02
C LEU A 647 -6.48 -0.31 -7.94
N ALA A 648 -5.39 0.44 -7.77
CA ALA A 648 -5.06 1.58 -8.62
C ALA A 648 -4.92 1.18 -10.10
N ARG A 649 -4.27 0.04 -10.40
CA ARG A 649 -4.15 -0.47 -11.78
C ARG A 649 -5.50 -0.74 -12.47
N GLN A 650 -6.55 -0.99 -11.70
CA GLN A 650 -7.89 -1.25 -12.21
C GLN A 650 -8.76 0.01 -12.26
N PHE A 651 -8.20 1.17 -11.90
CA PHE A 651 -8.94 2.40 -11.67
C PHE A 651 -10.00 2.29 -10.55
N ARG A 652 -9.75 1.44 -9.55
CA ARG A 652 -10.68 1.09 -8.47
C ARG A 652 -10.17 1.49 -7.09
N MET A 653 -9.73 2.74 -6.96
CA MET A 653 -9.32 3.32 -5.67
C MET A 653 -10.55 3.70 -4.85
N ASP A 654 -11.38 2.69 -4.57
CA ASP A 654 -12.55 2.73 -3.71
C ASP A 654 -12.10 2.69 -2.24
N ASN A 655 -12.87 3.34 -1.35
CA ASN A 655 -12.78 3.09 0.08
C ASN A 655 -14.13 3.40 0.75
N PRO A 656 -14.43 2.78 1.91
CA PRO A 656 -13.68 1.68 2.54
C PRO A 656 -13.70 0.38 1.72
N LEU A 657 -12.72 -0.50 1.88
CA LEU A 657 -12.76 -1.82 1.24
C LEU A 657 -13.60 -2.82 2.05
N THR A 658 -14.28 -3.71 1.34
CA THR A 658 -15.15 -4.78 1.86
C THR A 658 -14.45 -6.14 1.75
N GLU A 659 -15.11 -7.20 2.24
CA GLU A 659 -14.57 -8.56 2.29
C GLU A 659 -13.17 -8.59 2.92
N PHE A 660 -13.04 -7.97 4.10
CA PHE A 660 -11.78 -7.85 4.84
C PHE A 660 -10.66 -7.14 4.09
N GLY A 661 -11.01 -6.28 3.13
CA GLY A 661 -10.06 -5.54 2.29
C GLY A 661 -9.84 -6.14 0.91
N ALA A 662 -10.46 -7.28 0.57
CA ALA A 662 -10.31 -7.89 -0.76
C ALA A 662 -11.13 -7.21 -1.85
N ALA A 663 -12.26 -6.59 -1.50
CA ALA A 663 -13.24 -6.10 -2.45
C ALA A 663 -13.51 -4.60 -2.32
N VAL A 664 -14.00 -4.03 -3.42
CA VAL A 664 -14.31 -2.60 -3.57
C VAL A 664 -15.67 -2.24 -2.96
N TYR A 665 -15.81 -1.03 -2.42
CA TYR A 665 -17.06 -0.56 -1.82
C TYR A 665 -18.21 -0.42 -2.82
N GLN A 666 -17.92 0.10 -4.02
CA GLN A 666 -18.93 0.44 -5.02
C GLN A 666 -18.76 -0.48 -6.25
N PRO A 667 -19.02 -1.79 -6.16
CA PRO A 667 -18.66 -2.76 -7.21
C PRO A 667 -19.34 -2.51 -8.56
N LYS A 668 -20.41 -1.71 -8.59
CA LYS A 668 -21.15 -1.35 -9.79
C LYS A 668 -20.55 -0.18 -10.58
N GLU A 669 -19.64 0.59 -9.97
CA GLU A 669 -18.99 1.69 -10.66
C GLU A 669 -17.87 1.17 -11.58
N PRO A 670 -17.73 1.70 -12.81
CA PRO A 670 -16.70 1.26 -13.75
C PRO A 670 -15.29 1.67 -13.27
N ILE A 671 -15.18 2.81 -12.58
CA ILE A 671 -13.98 3.31 -11.91
C ILE A 671 -14.40 3.97 -10.60
N ASN A 672 -13.47 4.15 -9.66
CA ASN A 672 -13.71 4.97 -8.48
C ASN A 672 -12.40 5.57 -7.94
N CYS A 673 -12.57 6.64 -7.15
CA CYS A 673 -11.49 7.43 -6.61
C CYS A 673 -11.95 8.10 -5.31
N VAL A 674 -11.34 7.73 -4.19
CA VAL A 674 -11.64 8.26 -2.85
C VAL A 674 -10.34 8.78 -2.24
N TYR A 675 -10.34 10.00 -1.68
CA TYR A 675 -9.17 10.67 -1.12
C TYR A 675 -8.41 9.79 -0.12
N ASP A 676 -9.16 8.97 0.62
CA ASP A 676 -8.67 7.93 1.52
C ASP A 676 -7.51 7.08 0.95
N ASN A 677 -7.58 6.70 -0.33
CA ASN A 677 -6.59 5.82 -0.96
C ASN A 677 -5.21 6.46 -1.16
N TRP A 678 -5.10 7.79 -1.09
CA TRP A 678 -3.79 8.46 -1.11
C TRP A 678 -3.04 8.35 0.22
N GLY A 679 -3.67 7.78 1.24
CA GLY A 679 -3.06 7.48 2.53
C GLY A 679 -1.84 6.58 2.40
N ALA A 680 -1.97 5.44 1.73
CA ALA A 680 -0.88 4.48 1.56
C ALA A 680 0.34 5.05 0.81
N PRO A 681 0.21 5.65 -0.40
CA PRO A 681 1.36 6.24 -1.08
C PRO A 681 1.97 7.41 -0.29
N ALA A 682 1.16 8.25 0.36
CA ALA A 682 1.68 9.31 1.22
C ALA A 682 2.49 8.76 2.40
N ALA A 683 1.97 7.73 3.06
CA ALA A 683 2.59 7.12 4.23
C ALA A 683 3.85 6.32 3.87
N LEU A 684 3.94 5.76 2.66
CA LEU A 684 5.18 5.12 2.20
C LEU A 684 6.32 6.14 2.05
N ILE A 685 6.03 7.33 1.49
CA ILE A 685 7.01 8.42 1.36
C ILE A 685 7.32 9.01 2.74
N ARG A 686 6.29 9.38 3.50
CA ARG A 686 6.45 9.96 4.84
C ARG A 686 7.17 9.00 5.77
N GLY A 687 6.93 7.70 5.65
CA GLY A 687 7.52 6.67 6.50
C GLY A 687 9.05 6.63 6.46
N LEU A 688 9.70 7.11 5.39
CA LEU A 688 11.16 7.18 5.29
C LEU A 688 11.79 8.09 6.35
N PHE A 689 11.08 9.14 6.75
CA PHE A 689 11.53 10.08 7.79
C PHE A 689 10.36 10.47 8.68
N GLU A 690 10.51 10.33 9.98
CA GLU A 690 9.59 10.99 10.90
C GLU A 690 9.90 12.50 10.95
N TYR A 691 8.91 13.33 10.61
CA TYR A 691 9.01 14.79 10.60
C TYR A 691 8.39 15.37 11.87
N LEU A 692 9.23 15.80 12.82
CA LEU A 692 8.80 16.43 14.06
C LEU A 692 9.02 17.94 13.97
N TYR A 693 8.02 18.65 13.49
CA TYR A 693 8.04 20.12 13.44
C TYR A 693 7.94 20.70 14.85
N ARG A 694 9.01 21.38 15.28
CA ARG A 694 9.11 22.11 16.55
C ARG A 694 9.01 23.62 16.31
N ALA A 695 8.74 24.36 17.37
CA ALA A 695 8.75 25.82 17.33
C ALA A 695 10.12 26.37 16.90
N GLU A 696 11.22 25.74 17.31
CA GLU A 696 12.58 26.20 17.00
C GLU A 696 13.14 25.63 15.69
N GLY A 697 12.63 24.49 15.21
CA GLY A 697 13.22 23.77 14.09
C GLY A 697 12.46 22.54 13.63
N LEU A 698 13.11 21.70 12.83
CA LEU A 698 12.61 20.40 12.39
C LEU A 698 13.54 19.30 12.91
N GLU A 699 12.98 18.34 13.64
CA GLU A 699 13.68 17.09 14.00
C GLU A 699 13.26 16.01 12.98
N LEU A 700 14.25 15.45 12.28
CA LEU A 700 14.10 14.36 11.31
C LEU A 700 14.61 13.06 11.92
N ARG A 701 13.83 11.99 11.89
CA ARG A 701 14.31 10.65 12.27
C ARG A 701 14.23 9.70 11.08
N PRO A 702 15.36 9.21 10.56
CA PRO A 702 15.35 8.31 9.42
C PRO A 702 14.85 6.92 9.83
N HIS A 703 13.91 6.40 9.04
CA HIS A 703 13.46 5.01 9.09
C HIS A 703 13.68 4.37 7.72
N ILE A 704 14.91 4.41 7.24
CA ILE A 704 15.27 3.88 5.92
C ILE A 704 15.39 2.35 6.01
N PRO A 705 14.73 1.60 5.11
CA PRO A 705 14.94 0.17 5.00
C PRO A 705 16.44 -0.17 4.89
N PRO A 706 16.97 -1.11 5.68
CA PRO A 706 18.41 -1.36 5.75
C PRO A 706 18.99 -1.94 4.44
N ASP A 707 18.14 -2.43 3.55
CA ASP A 707 18.48 -2.90 2.20
C ASP A 707 18.42 -1.80 1.14
N ILE A 708 18.09 -0.54 1.49
CA ILE A 708 18.35 0.65 0.68
C ILE A 708 19.65 1.27 1.17
N THR A 709 20.70 1.19 0.35
CA THR A 709 22.05 1.65 0.70
C THR A 709 22.32 3.08 0.25
N ARG A 710 21.48 3.61 -0.64
CA ARG A 710 21.43 5.01 -1.03
C ARG A 710 20.00 5.37 -1.39
N LEU A 711 19.54 6.53 -0.92
CA LEU A 711 18.26 7.11 -1.28
C LEU A 711 18.42 8.60 -1.54
N ASP A 712 17.90 9.08 -2.66
CA ASP A 712 17.92 10.47 -3.07
C ASP A 712 16.48 10.89 -3.42
N GLN A 713 15.88 11.74 -2.58
CA GLN A 713 14.58 12.35 -2.85
C GLN A 713 14.77 13.61 -3.69
N ARG A 714 14.22 13.62 -4.91
CA ARG A 714 14.44 14.67 -5.91
C ARG A 714 13.41 15.80 -5.88
N PHE A 715 12.54 15.80 -4.88
CA PHE A 715 11.57 16.86 -4.58
C PHE A 715 11.77 17.33 -3.13
N PRO A 716 11.51 18.61 -2.82
CA PRO A 716 11.73 19.13 -1.49
C PRO A 716 10.62 18.71 -0.53
N ILE A 717 10.94 18.69 0.77
CA ILE A 717 9.94 18.77 1.84
C ILE A 717 9.71 20.23 2.24
N ARG A 718 8.53 20.50 2.79
CA ARG A 718 8.05 21.80 3.25
C ARG A 718 8.58 22.11 4.65
N PHE A 719 9.28 23.25 4.79
CA PHE A 719 9.70 23.76 6.09
C PHE A 719 9.66 25.28 6.09
N GLY A 720 8.48 25.85 6.32
CA GLY A 720 8.23 27.26 6.08
C GLY A 720 8.34 27.60 4.59
N THR A 721 9.08 28.65 4.29
CA THR A 721 9.46 29.02 2.91
C THR A 721 10.69 28.25 2.40
N LYS A 722 11.31 27.40 3.23
CA LYS A 722 12.54 26.67 2.89
C LYS A 722 12.23 25.36 2.16
N ARG A 723 13.19 24.93 1.34
CA ARG A 723 13.17 23.70 0.54
C ARG A 723 14.25 22.74 1.00
N LEU A 724 13.84 21.60 1.55
CA LEU A 724 14.76 20.60 2.07
C LEU A 724 14.74 19.37 1.15
N TYR A 725 15.86 19.07 0.51
CA TYR A 725 16.06 17.86 -0.30
C TYR A 725 16.77 16.83 0.56
N LEU A 726 16.17 15.66 0.73
CA LEU A 726 16.66 14.63 1.64
C LEU A 726 17.37 13.50 0.88
N SER A 727 18.55 13.14 1.36
CA SER A 727 19.32 12.00 0.87
C SER A 727 19.82 11.17 2.05
N THR A 728 19.96 9.86 1.86
CA THR A 728 20.68 8.97 2.80
C THR A 728 21.72 8.13 2.09
N THR A 729 22.78 7.76 2.81
CA THR A 729 23.81 6.83 2.31
C THR A 729 24.27 5.92 3.45
N GLY A 730 24.35 4.62 3.17
CA GLY A 730 24.65 3.58 4.16
C GLY A 730 23.39 3.02 4.83
N SER A 731 23.58 2.23 5.88
CA SER A 731 22.50 1.66 6.69
C SER A 731 22.90 1.60 8.17
N GLY A 732 21.91 1.58 9.07
CA GLY A 732 22.12 1.62 10.53
C GLY A 732 21.96 3.02 11.14
N PRO A 733 22.57 3.31 12.30
CA PRO A 733 22.38 4.59 12.99
C PRO A 733 22.96 5.77 12.22
N VAL A 734 22.48 6.96 12.51
CA VAL A 734 23.06 8.20 11.99
C VAL A 734 24.47 8.39 12.57
N THR A 735 25.43 8.61 11.69
CA THR A 735 26.86 8.74 12.02
C THR A 735 27.48 10.04 11.50
N GLY A 736 26.82 10.69 10.57
CA GLY A 736 27.20 11.98 10.01
C GLY A 736 26.03 12.63 9.29
N VAL A 737 26.08 13.95 9.15
CA VAL A 737 25.11 14.70 8.36
C VAL A 737 25.87 15.79 7.62
N GLU A 738 25.52 16.00 6.35
CA GLU A 738 25.96 17.15 5.57
C GLU A 738 24.77 17.98 5.12
N VAL A 739 24.87 19.31 5.23
CA VAL A 739 23.92 20.25 4.66
C VAL A 739 24.66 21.07 3.61
N ASN A 740 24.23 20.93 2.35
CA ASN A 740 24.88 21.55 1.20
C ASN A 740 26.39 21.22 1.08
N GLY A 741 26.78 20.00 1.47
CA GLY A 741 28.17 19.51 1.46
C GLY A 741 29.03 19.98 2.63
N ALA A 742 28.46 20.71 3.59
CA ALA A 742 29.14 21.10 4.83
C ALA A 742 28.68 20.21 5.98
N ALA A 743 29.63 19.77 6.83
CA ALA A 743 29.33 18.97 8.00
C ALA A 743 28.36 19.69 8.94
N TRP A 744 27.30 18.99 9.33
CA TRP A 744 26.27 19.45 10.25
C TRP A 744 26.44 18.78 11.61
N LYS A 745 26.27 19.53 12.71
CA LYS A 745 26.61 19.03 14.06
C LYS A 745 25.39 18.66 14.91
N ASN A 746 24.20 19.13 14.56
CA ASN A 746 23.01 18.97 15.37
C ASN A 746 22.33 17.64 15.00
N PHE A 747 22.93 16.53 15.40
CA PHE A 747 22.38 15.19 15.20
C PHE A 747 22.86 14.23 16.29
N ASP A 748 22.13 13.14 16.51
CA ASP A 748 22.55 11.99 17.31
C ASP A 748 22.36 10.70 16.50
N ALA A 749 22.51 9.52 17.13
CA ALA A 749 22.42 8.23 16.44
C ALA A 749 21.03 7.92 15.82
N THR A 750 20.01 8.66 16.23
CA THR A 750 18.59 8.42 15.91
C THR A 750 17.92 9.58 15.17
N SER A 751 18.47 10.79 15.26
CA SER A 751 17.81 12.00 14.77
C SER A 751 18.76 13.06 14.23
N VAL A 752 18.23 13.92 13.37
CA VAL A 752 18.88 15.13 12.85
C VAL A 752 18.01 16.32 13.18
N PHE A 753 18.56 17.31 13.88
CA PHE A 753 17.87 18.55 14.20
C PHE A 753 18.31 19.68 13.27
N LEU A 754 17.34 20.35 12.66
CA LEU A 754 17.49 21.45 11.72
C LEU A 754 16.84 22.71 12.32
N PRO A 755 17.57 23.54 13.09
CA PRO A 755 17.03 24.81 13.59
C PRO A 755 16.60 25.70 12.43
N HIS A 756 15.41 26.29 12.51
CA HIS A 756 14.88 27.08 11.40
C HIS A 756 15.77 28.29 11.08
N SER A 757 16.38 28.91 12.10
CA SER A 757 17.29 30.05 11.95
C SER A 757 18.62 29.72 11.26
N GLU A 758 19.07 28.46 11.35
CA GLU A 758 20.37 28.01 10.82
C GLU A 758 20.23 27.25 9.50
N THR A 759 19.05 26.71 9.22
CA THR A 759 18.79 25.93 8.02
C THR A 759 18.74 26.84 6.79
N PRO A 760 19.54 26.60 5.73
CA PRO A 760 19.50 27.39 4.50
C PRO A 760 18.12 27.34 3.82
N ASP A 761 17.80 28.35 3.01
CA ASP A 761 16.53 28.42 2.27
C ASP A 761 16.37 27.27 1.27
N THR A 762 17.47 26.84 0.66
CA THR A 762 17.56 25.57 -0.05
C THR A 762 18.63 24.72 0.62
N ALA A 763 18.20 23.64 1.29
CA ALA A 763 19.06 22.76 2.04
C ALA A 763 19.04 21.36 1.42
N ARG A 764 20.19 20.89 0.94
CA ARG A 764 20.39 19.49 0.57
C ARG A 764 20.98 18.75 1.76
N VAL A 765 20.15 17.99 2.44
CA VAL A 765 20.47 17.29 3.69
C VAL A 765 20.81 15.84 3.36
N GLN A 766 22.09 15.47 3.49
CA GLN A 766 22.54 14.09 3.36
C GLN A 766 22.78 13.49 4.74
N VAL A 767 22.06 12.42 5.06
CA VAL A 767 22.23 11.65 6.31
C VAL A 767 23.11 10.44 6.04
N LEU A 768 24.24 10.34 6.75
CA LEU A 768 25.21 9.26 6.64
C LEU A 768 24.94 8.22 7.71
N LEU A 769 24.67 6.99 7.29
CA LEU A 769 24.26 5.88 8.15
C LEU A 769 25.39 4.85 8.25
N GLY A 770 25.63 4.33 9.46
CA GLY A 770 26.55 3.21 9.70
C GLY A 770 28.01 3.47 9.31
N GLY A 771 28.47 4.72 9.32
CA GLY A 771 29.84 5.10 8.96
C GLY A 771 30.10 5.22 7.46
N ALA A 772 29.05 5.25 6.63
CA ALA A 772 29.19 5.48 5.21
C ALA A 772 29.77 6.87 4.89
N ALA A 773 30.54 6.97 3.81
CA ALA A 773 31.07 8.23 3.33
C ALA A 773 30.01 9.02 2.54
N ALA A 774 30.11 10.34 2.59
CA ALA A 774 29.29 11.24 1.79
C ALA A 774 29.42 10.95 0.29
N ARG A 775 28.32 11.15 -0.43
CA ARG A 775 28.23 10.96 -1.89
C ARG A 775 27.68 12.23 -2.54
N GLY A 776 27.94 12.39 -3.84
CA GLY A 776 27.42 13.52 -4.60
C GLY A 776 25.90 13.63 -4.46
N LEU A 777 25.44 14.81 -4.04
CA LEU A 777 24.01 15.12 -3.92
C LEU A 777 23.43 15.40 -5.31
N PRO A 778 22.23 14.89 -5.65
CA PRO A 778 21.56 15.24 -6.89
C PRO A 778 21.34 16.75 -6.98
N GLU A 779 21.32 17.27 -8.20
CA GLU A 779 21.07 18.68 -8.44
C GLU A 779 19.60 19.01 -8.15
N ALA A 780 19.36 20.09 -7.42
CA ALA A 780 18.03 20.60 -7.18
C ALA A 780 17.55 21.28 -8.48
N ALA A 781 16.83 20.55 -9.32
CA ALA A 781 16.21 21.11 -10.51
C ALA A 781 14.78 21.60 -10.18
N ALA A 782 14.46 22.83 -10.59
CA ALA A 782 13.06 23.23 -10.67
C ALA A 782 12.41 22.37 -11.77
N PRO A 783 11.24 21.75 -11.50
CA PRO A 783 10.57 20.97 -12.54
C PRO A 783 10.21 21.91 -13.70
N GLU A 784 10.80 21.66 -14.88
CA GLU A 784 10.34 22.28 -16.11
C GLU A 784 8.99 21.70 -16.50
N LEU A 785 8.12 22.53 -17.10
CA LEU A 785 6.89 22.01 -17.67
C LEU A 785 7.21 21.00 -18.77
N PRO A 786 6.47 19.88 -18.83
CA PRO A 786 6.66 18.92 -19.90
C PRO A 786 6.33 19.54 -21.25
N THR A 787 7.05 19.10 -22.28
CA THR A 787 6.70 19.41 -23.66
C THR A 787 5.37 18.75 -24.01
N VAL A 788 4.44 19.51 -24.59
CA VAL A 788 3.13 19.04 -25.07
C VAL A 788 3.08 19.30 -26.57
N GLU A 789 2.79 18.26 -27.36
CA GLU A 789 2.77 18.36 -28.83
C GLU A 789 1.58 19.20 -29.33
N SER A 790 0.40 19.01 -28.73
CA SER A 790 -0.82 19.73 -29.08
C SER A 790 -1.59 20.18 -27.83
N LEU A 791 -1.55 21.48 -27.55
CA LEU A 791 -2.37 22.11 -26.51
C LEU A 791 -3.54 22.84 -27.19
N PRO A 792 -4.82 22.52 -26.88
CA PRO A 792 -5.94 23.22 -27.51
C PRO A 792 -5.93 24.71 -27.20
N ASP A 793 -6.38 25.55 -28.14
CA ASP A 793 -6.33 27.02 -28.05
C ASP A 793 -6.95 27.57 -26.76
N ALA A 794 -8.03 26.93 -26.27
CA ALA A 794 -8.70 27.30 -25.02
C ALA A 794 -7.82 27.18 -23.76
N TYR A 795 -6.70 26.44 -23.84
CA TYR A 795 -5.76 26.20 -22.75
C TYR A 795 -4.38 26.84 -22.97
N ALA A 796 -4.09 27.33 -24.18
CA ALA A 796 -2.84 28.05 -24.48
C ALA A 796 -2.56 29.25 -23.52
N PRO A 797 -3.58 30.03 -23.08
CA PRO A 797 -3.36 31.09 -22.10
C PRO A 797 -2.78 30.63 -20.76
N PHE A 798 -3.05 29.39 -20.31
CA PHE A 798 -2.49 28.90 -19.04
C PHE A 798 -0.99 28.62 -19.15
N ARG A 799 -0.53 28.05 -20.27
CA ARG A 799 0.90 27.85 -20.54
C ARG A 799 1.65 29.18 -20.58
N GLU A 800 1.06 30.17 -21.25
CA GLU A 800 1.64 31.51 -21.33
C GLU A 800 1.62 32.24 -19.97
N LEU A 801 0.53 32.11 -19.19
CA LEU A 801 0.46 32.64 -17.82
C LEU A 801 1.57 32.04 -16.94
N HIS A 802 1.74 30.72 -16.97
CA HIS A 802 2.82 30.05 -16.22
C HIS A 802 4.20 30.62 -16.61
N ALA A 803 4.48 30.74 -17.91
CA ALA A 803 5.75 31.28 -18.40
C ALA A 803 5.99 32.71 -17.89
N ARG A 804 4.99 33.59 -17.99
CA ARG A 804 5.09 34.98 -17.51
C ARG A 804 5.27 35.09 -16.01
N LEU A 805 4.53 34.31 -15.23
CA LEU A 805 4.67 34.29 -13.78
C LEU A 805 6.06 33.80 -13.38
N ARG A 806 6.57 32.73 -14.02
CA ARG A 806 7.94 32.25 -13.81
C ARG A 806 8.97 33.34 -14.14
N ASP A 807 8.85 33.99 -15.30
CA ASP A 807 9.79 35.03 -15.74
C ASP A 807 9.74 36.28 -14.85
N ALA A 808 8.62 36.50 -14.15
CA ALA A 808 8.45 37.53 -13.12
C ALA A 808 8.92 37.11 -11.71
N GLY A 809 9.53 35.92 -11.55
CA GLY A 809 9.95 35.40 -10.24
C GLY A 809 8.81 34.88 -9.36
N LEU A 810 7.63 34.67 -9.94
CA LEU A 810 6.42 34.15 -9.29
C LEU A 810 6.12 32.70 -9.66
N GLY A 811 7.09 31.95 -10.20
CA GLY A 811 6.89 30.57 -10.67
C GLY A 811 6.45 29.57 -9.59
N ASP A 812 6.65 29.92 -8.32
CA ASP A 812 6.25 29.12 -7.16
C ASP A 812 4.94 29.56 -6.51
N CYS A 813 4.30 30.61 -7.03
CA CYS A 813 3.00 31.00 -6.53
C CYS A 813 1.92 29.99 -6.95
N TYR A 814 0.81 30.02 -6.22
CA TYR A 814 -0.34 29.17 -6.48
C TYR A 814 -0.80 29.22 -7.94
N GLU A 815 -0.95 30.41 -8.52
CA GLU A 815 -1.47 30.59 -9.88
C GLU A 815 -0.52 30.02 -10.93
N ALA A 816 0.80 30.17 -10.75
CA ALA A 816 1.79 29.57 -11.62
C ALA A 816 1.71 28.05 -11.56
N ARG A 817 1.75 27.48 -10.34
CA ARG A 817 1.72 26.02 -10.16
C ARG A 817 0.41 25.38 -10.60
N HIS A 818 -0.72 26.06 -10.43
CA HIS A 818 -2.02 25.61 -10.95
C HIS A 818 -2.06 25.69 -12.48
N ALA A 819 -1.60 26.78 -13.09
CA ALA A 819 -1.51 26.87 -14.55
C ALA A 819 -0.58 25.80 -15.14
N GLY A 820 0.52 25.50 -14.46
CA GLY A 820 1.44 24.41 -14.82
C GLY A 820 0.79 23.04 -14.74
N LEU A 821 0.04 22.75 -13.67
CA LEU A 821 -0.68 21.49 -13.48
C LEU A 821 -1.65 21.20 -14.65
N ILE A 822 -2.35 22.23 -15.17
CA ILE A 822 -3.22 22.10 -16.34
C ILE A 822 -2.42 21.62 -17.56
N VAL A 823 -1.22 22.16 -17.79
CA VAL A 823 -0.34 21.76 -18.91
C VAL A 823 0.20 20.35 -18.71
N GLU A 824 0.59 19.99 -17.49
CA GLU A 824 1.08 18.64 -17.14
C GLU A 824 0.04 17.55 -17.44
N TYR A 825 -1.25 17.83 -17.25
CA TYR A 825 -2.31 16.88 -17.60
C TYR A 825 -2.37 16.59 -19.11
N PHE A 826 -2.16 17.57 -19.97
CA PHE A 826 -2.13 17.32 -21.41
C PHE A 826 -0.95 16.42 -21.79
N ALA A 827 0.23 16.62 -21.19
CA ALA A 827 1.36 15.72 -21.36
C ALA A 827 1.04 14.29 -20.88
N ALA A 828 0.35 14.15 -19.74
CA ALA A 828 -0.07 12.85 -19.22
C ALA A 828 -1.10 12.16 -20.16
N ILE A 829 -2.05 12.92 -20.72
CA ILE A 829 -3.03 12.40 -21.69
C ILE A 829 -2.33 11.93 -22.98
N GLU A 830 -1.42 12.75 -23.54
CA GLU A 830 -0.65 12.38 -24.73
C GLU A 830 0.18 11.10 -24.47
N ALA A 831 0.90 11.04 -23.35
CA ALA A 831 1.67 9.88 -22.95
C ALA A 831 0.80 8.63 -22.75
N ARG A 832 -0.35 8.76 -22.08
CA ARG A 832 -1.30 7.67 -21.88
C ARG A 832 -1.82 7.12 -23.21
N ASN A 833 -2.26 7.99 -24.11
CA ASN A 833 -2.77 7.60 -25.43
C ASN A 833 -1.70 6.88 -26.25
N LYS A 834 -0.45 7.37 -26.19
CA LYS A 834 0.69 6.71 -26.82
C LYS A 834 0.92 5.31 -26.24
N MET A 835 0.95 5.18 -24.92
CA MET A 835 1.16 3.88 -24.26
C MET A 835 0.04 2.87 -24.58
N LEU A 836 -1.22 3.33 -24.67
CA LEU A 836 -2.36 2.49 -25.08
C LEU A 836 -2.27 2.07 -26.55
N ALA A 837 -1.80 2.96 -27.44
CA ALA A 837 -1.63 2.67 -28.85
C ALA A 837 -0.46 1.71 -29.11
N GLU A 838 0.62 1.83 -28.34
CA GLU A 838 1.81 0.97 -28.39
C GLU A 838 1.63 -0.36 -27.64
N GLY A 839 0.57 -0.50 -26.84
CA GLY A 839 0.30 -1.69 -26.04
C GLY A 839 1.21 -1.83 -24.81
N THR A 840 1.93 -0.78 -24.44
CA THR A 840 2.77 -0.74 -23.22
C THR A 840 1.95 -0.44 -21.96
N LEU A 841 0.75 0.13 -22.11
CA LEU A 841 -0.28 0.19 -21.08
C LEU A 841 -1.40 -0.82 -21.41
N ALA A 842 -1.70 -1.70 -20.45
CA ALA A 842 -2.81 -2.64 -20.59
C ALA A 842 -4.16 -1.89 -20.64
N LYS A 843 -5.05 -2.31 -21.54
CA LYS A 843 -6.40 -1.75 -21.63
C LYS A 843 -7.26 -2.24 -20.47
N LEU A 844 -8.05 -1.34 -19.91
CA LEU A 844 -9.13 -1.68 -18.98
C LEU A 844 -10.33 -2.27 -19.72
N PRO A 845 -11.28 -2.94 -19.02
CA PRO A 845 -12.59 -3.25 -19.59
C PRO A 845 -13.24 -2.02 -20.22
N GLU A 846 -13.98 -2.18 -21.31
CA GLU A 846 -14.44 -1.05 -22.16
C GLU A 846 -15.08 0.10 -21.39
N ALA A 847 -16.02 -0.20 -20.47
CA ALA A 847 -16.68 0.82 -19.65
C ALA A 847 -15.70 1.53 -18.70
N SER A 848 -14.78 0.78 -18.08
CA SER A 848 -13.73 1.30 -17.20
C SER A 848 -12.71 2.13 -17.97
N GLN A 849 -12.34 1.71 -19.19
CA GLN A 849 -11.43 2.46 -20.05
C GLN A 849 -12.03 3.81 -20.44
N ALA A 850 -13.28 3.81 -20.92
CA ALA A 850 -13.97 5.05 -21.29
C ALA A 850 -14.13 6.00 -20.10
N ALA A 851 -14.46 5.48 -18.91
CA ALA A 851 -14.57 6.29 -17.70
C ALA A 851 -13.21 6.81 -17.21
N ALA A 852 -12.16 5.98 -17.27
CA ALA A 852 -10.80 6.37 -16.94
C ALA A 852 -10.33 7.52 -17.84
N ASP A 853 -10.50 7.40 -19.16
CA ASP A 853 -10.07 8.44 -20.11
C ASP A 853 -10.86 9.74 -19.92
N LYS A 854 -12.17 9.64 -19.65
CA LYS A 854 -13.02 10.79 -19.29
C LYS A 854 -12.55 11.49 -18.01
N SER A 855 -12.06 10.73 -17.02
CA SER A 855 -11.60 11.34 -15.75
C SER A 855 -10.43 12.31 -15.94
N TYR A 856 -9.53 12.04 -16.90
CA TYR A 856 -8.44 12.97 -17.23
C TYR A 856 -8.97 14.27 -17.83
N THR A 857 -9.87 14.18 -18.82
CA THR A 857 -10.44 15.36 -19.48
C THR A 857 -11.30 16.19 -18.53
N ASP A 858 -12.13 15.54 -17.72
CA ASP A 858 -12.96 16.21 -16.71
C ASP A 858 -12.10 16.96 -15.69
N THR A 859 -10.96 16.39 -15.31
CA THR A 859 -10.06 17.03 -14.34
C THR A 859 -9.45 18.30 -14.90
N VAL A 860 -8.99 18.27 -16.16
CA VAL A 860 -8.43 19.46 -16.84
C VAL A 860 -9.46 20.58 -16.93
N GLU A 861 -10.70 20.25 -17.29
CA GLU A 861 -11.80 21.22 -17.36
C GLU A 861 -12.06 21.86 -16.00
N LYS A 862 -12.15 21.06 -14.93
CA LYS A 862 -12.34 21.54 -13.56
C LYS A 862 -11.19 22.45 -13.10
N LEU A 863 -9.94 22.02 -13.30
CA LEU A 863 -8.76 22.83 -12.95
C LEU A 863 -8.77 24.18 -13.67
N ALA A 864 -9.05 24.18 -14.98
CA ALA A 864 -9.14 25.41 -15.76
C ALA A 864 -10.29 26.31 -15.31
N GLU A 865 -11.46 25.77 -15.01
CA GLU A 865 -12.59 26.51 -14.45
C GLU A 865 -12.21 27.18 -13.13
N GLY A 866 -11.66 26.42 -12.19
CA GLY A 866 -11.36 26.94 -10.87
C GLY A 866 -10.21 27.94 -10.87
N LEU A 867 -9.16 27.74 -11.67
CA LEU A 867 -8.10 28.75 -11.82
C LEU A 867 -8.63 30.06 -12.43
N ARG A 868 -9.53 29.99 -13.43
CA ARG A 868 -10.20 31.19 -13.95
C ARG A 868 -10.99 31.91 -12.85
N GLY A 869 -11.69 31.16 -12.01
CA GLY A 869 -12.39 31.69 -10.84
C GLY A 869 -11.46 32.44 -9.89
N VAL A 870 -10.31 31.85 -9.54
CA VAL A 870 -9.29 32.50 -8.69
C VAL A 870 -8.74 33.76 -9.35
N LEU A 871 -8.34 33.70 -10.61
CA LEU A 871 -7.77 34.84 -11.33
C LEU A 871 -8.75 36.00 -11.48
N LYS A 872 -10.05 35.70 -11.61
CA LYS A 872 -11.11 36.71 -11.57
C LYS A 872 -11.16 37.38 -10.19
N ALA A 873 -11.24 36.61 -9.11
CA ALA A 873 -11.28 37.14 -7.74
C ALA A 873 -10.03 37.99 -7.40
N ARG A 874 -8.85 37.62 -7.92
CA ARG A 874 -7.61 38.41 -7.80
C ARG A 874 -7.71 39.77 -8.47
N GLY A 875 -8.45 39.89 -9.58
CA GLY A 875 -8.69 41.17 -10.24
C GLY A 875 -9.50 42.16 -9.40
N ASP A 876 -10.37 41.64 -8.53
CA ASP A 876 -11.20 42.41 -7.61
C ASP A 876 -10.50 42.69 -6.26
N SER A 877 -9.31 42.11 -6.03
CA SER A 877 -8.55 42.25 -4.79
C SER A 877 -7.87 43.62 -4.67
N GLU A 878 -7.80 44.16 -3.45
CA GLU A 878 -7.03 45.38 -3.17
C GLU A 878 -5.51 45.14 -3.18
N ASN A 879 -5.09 43.87 -2.99
CA ASN A 879 -3.68 43.48 -2.97
C ASN A 879 -3.01 43.78 -4.33
N PRO A 880 -1.93 44.60 -4.36
CA PRO A 880 -1.24 44.93 -5.61
C PRO A 880 -0.72 43.70 -6.38
N ARG A 881 -0.19 42.70 -5.67
CA ARG A 881 0.31 41.45 -6.28
C ARG A 881 -0.81 40.68 -6.98
N ASP A 882 -1.98 40.61 -6.35
CA ASP A 882 -3.14 39.93 -6.92
C ASP A 882 -3.59 40.60 -8.22
N ARG A 883 -3.67 41.94 -8.24
CA ARG A 883 -4.03 42.71 -9.42
C ARG A 883 -3.01 42.59 -10.54
N GLU A 884 -1.73 42.49 -10.20
CA GLU A 884 -0.64 42.24 -11.15
C GLU A 884 -0.80 40.88 -11.83
N ILE A 885 -1.00 39.81 -11.05
CA ILE A 885 -1.25 38.45 -11.56
C ILE A 885 -2.49 38.42 -12.46
N ALA A 886 -3.59 39.06 -12.05
CA ALA A 886 -4.80 39.17 -12.85
C ALA A 886 -4.59 39.98 -14.15
N ALA A 887 -3.72 40.99 -14.14
CA ALA A 887 -3.34 41.73 -15.35
C ALA A 887 -2.52 40.86 -16.31
N MET A 888 -1.59 40.04 -15.80
CA MET A 888 -0.87 39.05 -16.62
C MET A 888 -1.82 38.06 -17.27
N TRP A 889 -2.84 37.57 -16.53
CA TRP A 889 -3.87 36.71 -17.09
C TRP A 889 -4.70 37.38 -18.19
N ARG A 890 -5.15 38.62 -18.00
CA ARG A 890 -5.90 39.36 -19.04
C ARG A 890 -5.09 39.54 -20.32
N ALA A 891 -3.80 39.82 -20.20
CA ALA A 891 -2.91 39.99 -21.34
C ALA A 891 -2.78 38.73 -22.22
N VAL A 892 -2.98 37.53 -21.65
CA VAL A 892 -2.80 36.25 -22.35
C VAL A 892 -4.12 35.57 -22.73
N SER A 893 -5.21 35.89 -22.03
CA SER A 893 -6.54 35.30 -22.25
C SER A 893 -7.41 36.12 -23.21
N GLY A 894 -6.98 37.33 -23.61
CA GLY A 894 -7.71 38.18 -24.56
C GLY A 894 -8.98 38.84 -24.00
N GLY A 895 -9.17 38.84 -22.68
CA GLY A 895 -10.31 39.49 -22.00
C GLY A 895 -9.97 40.91 -21.54
N ASN A 896 -10.82 41.88 -21.89
CA ASN A 896 -10.83 43.23 -21.31
C ASN A 896 -11.36 43.21 -19.88
#